data_AF-A0A4U0TSP0-F1
#
_entry.id   AF-A0A4U0TSP0-F1
#
_cell.length_a   1.000
_cell.length_b   1.000
_cell.length_c   1.000
_cell.angle_alpha   90.00
_cell.angle_beta   90.00
_cell.angle_gamma   90.00
#
_symmetry.space_group_name_H-M   'P 1'
#
loop_
_entity.id
_entity.type
_entity.pdbx_description
1 polymer ?
#
loop_
_entity_poly.entity_id
_entity_poly.type
_entity_poly.pdbx_seq_one_letter_code
_entity_poly.pdbx_strand_id
1 'polypeptide(L)'
;MRSSILIVAPFIAAAYGQNDDVNATEIIVSSGTTSVSSTYTFSNFETNFLTETDSRGVVTGQPDVATAQSALPSLPAGVTTQPEVATIPAALPNGINTIALGANSSFLVSVGSSTTSVIGGDGVSTDASVVEGATAGIASASTITTSGSGSAGMTSSTESPSPSSTDSSDNDSDSDSSSSSSASSTSDDDNASSSSASSSASPSNSDSAASSNVQIASAGLLGLGALFVALLGIYGDQCNMPEIAMDDETVKQYLADRPPTIVPLAIRPHFEALNDREKTYAHYISRAALSGTRINLRQVSAESEAIYDFIITLHKSCNGDWKKLGVDTGVSEANVQHWLDYSAQFLGNTGNYKSFGDSKFIPNIPQEKLAALAKITPEAEKLFDSFKDDLYESKSTAAMHLGYPDKGHVSNYYPDSPDIGTDEIEYTANWLTERGLMPENTRMRKTSSGDYEVLIASAVTEPAQRDIKETSWSLEGPYKGKTLRLVFGDHKTEMAKIARNLTEARKYALNDHEDKMQAEYVKAFHDGSMYAHKDSQRHWIKDKGPMVECNIGFIETYRDPHGIRGEWEGFASMVNKERTRAFAELVDSAPAQIPKLPWPKEFEKDNFLAPDFTSLEVLTFAGSGIPAGINIPNYDDIRQNEGFKNVSLGNVLSAAAPKEPTPFILDGDQDVFDAYRDQAFEVQVGLHELLGHGCGKLLQETEPGKYNFDVDNPPMNPVTGEKVKTWYKPGETWGSVFGGMGPTYEECRAESVAMSLCPDYSILKIFGLGDGKEDINGKAGDVLYVCYLSMARAGIAALQFWDPHSRKWG
;
A
#
# COMPACT_ATOMS: atom_id res chain seq x y z
N MET A 1 -21.41 -54.99 -19.89
CA MET A 1 -22.36 -56.13 -19.89
C MET A 1 -22.82 -56.36 -18.45
N ARG A 2 -24.14 -56.48 -18.16
CA ARG A 2 -24.73 -56.81 -16.82
C ARG A 2 -24.42 -55.79 -15.70
N SER A 3 -25.21 -55.59 -14.64
CA SER A 3 -26.66 -55.68 -14.33
C SER A 3 -26.84 -54.81 -13.07
N SER A 4 -27.80 -53.87 -12.93
CA SER A 4 -29.27 -53.99 -12.85
C SER A 4 -29.84 -54.57 -11.54
N ILE A 5 -30.59 -53.72 -10.81
CA ILE A 5 -31.75 -53.98 -9.91
C ILE A 5 -31.55 -54.01 -8.37
N LEU A 6 -32.61 -53.53 -7.68
CA LEU A 6 -32.81 -53.16 -6.26
C LEU A 6 -32.95 -54.35 -5.27
N ILE A 7 -32.99 -54.09 -3.94
CA ILE A 7 -34.20 -54.29 -3.06
C ILE A 7 -33.99 -53.94 -1.56
N VAL A 8 -34.91 -53.09 -1.04
CA VAL A 8 -35.59 -52.97 0.30
C VAL A 8 -34.92 -53.32 1.66
N ALA A 9 -35.26 -52.47 2.66
CA ALA A 9 -35.02 -52.44 4.11
C ALA A 9 -35.47 -53.65 4.99
N PRO A 10 -35.28 -53.56 6.33
CA PRO A 10 -36.46 -53.57 7.23
C PRO A 10 -36.41 -52.57 8.43
N PHE A 11 -37.53 -52.46 9.15
CA PHE A 11 -37.78 -51.67 10.39
C PHE A 11 -38.06 -52.61 11.60
N ILE A 12 -37.82 -52.18 12.85
CA ILE A 12 -38.45 -52.57 14.16
C ILE A 12 -37.56 -52.10 15.35
N ALA A 13 -38.00 -51.78 16.59
CA ALA A 13 -39.21 -51.11 17.14
C ALA A 13 -39.05 -50.87 18.68
N ALA A 14 -39.73 -49.85 19.24
CA ALA A 14 -40.01 -49.62 20.69
C ALA A 14 -38.78 -49.33 21.63
N ALA A 15 -38.90 -48.86 22.89
CA ALA A 15 -40.07 -48.61 23.76
C ALA A 15 -39.89 -47.41 24.75
N TYR A 16 -40.89 -47.17 25.61
CA TYR A 16 -41.03 -46.08 26.60
C TYR A 16 -40.07 -46.14 27.82
N GLY A 17 -39.90 -45.00 28.50
CA GLY A 17 -39.47 -44.88 29.89
C GLY A 17 -40.01 -43.57 30.53
N GLN A 18 -40.45 -43.61 31.79
CA GLN A 18 -41.04 -42.47 32.51
C GLN A 18 -40.12 -41.95 33.62
N ASN A 19 -40.27 -40.66 33.96
CA ASN A 19 -40.47 -40.07 35.30
C ASN A 19 -40.31 -38.54 35.14
N ASP A 20 -41.31 -37.72 35.42
CA ASP A 20 -41.80 -37.34 36.76
C ASP A 20 -40.73 -36.61 37.59
N ASP A 21 -40.75 -35.27 37.55
CA ASP A 21 -41.13 -34.53 38.76
C ASP A 21 -41.75 -33.16 38.42
N VAL A 22 -42.59 -32.63 39.31
CA VAL A 22 -43.34 -31.38 39.10
C VAL A 22 -43.08 -30.39 40.24
N ASN A 23 -42.73 -29.15 39.90
CA ASN A 23 -42.95 -28.02 40.81
C ASN A 23 -43.35 -26.76 40.02
N ALA A 24 -44.66 -26.55 39.90
CA ALA A 24 -45.21 -25.26 39.50
C ALA A 24 -45.17 -24.32 40.72
N THR A 25 -44.59 -23.14 40.54
CA THR A 25 -44.72 -22.03 41.49
C THR A 25 -45.41 -20.88 40.76
N GLU A 26 -46.63 -20.54 41.18
CA GLU A 26 -47.30 -19.33 40.69
C GLU A 26 -46.51 -18.09 41.13
N ILE A 27 -46.22 -17.19 40.19
CA ILE A 27 -45.79 -15.82 40.51
C ILE A 27 -46.82 -14.85 39.94
N ILE A 28 -47.32 -14.00 40.82
CA ILE A 28 -48.45 -13.10 40.57
C ILE A 28 -48.01 -11.97 39.64
N VAL A 29 -48.75 -11.77 38.55
CA VAL A 29 -48.57 -10.61 37.66
C VAL A 29 -48.94 -9.33 38.41
N SER A 30 -47.95 -8.49 38.70
CA SER A 30 -48.16 -7.10 39.15
C SER A 30 -47.66 -6.13 38.08
N SER A 31 -48.50 -5.18 37.70
CA SER A 31 -48.19 -4.19 36.67
C SER A 31 -47.26 -3.10 37.23
N GLY A 32 -45.96 -3.21 36.98
CA GLY A 32 -44.95 -2.23 37.39
C GLY A 32 -43.96 -1.94 36.26
N THR A 33 -44.07 -0.76 35.65
CA THR A 33 -43.19 -0.31 34.56
C THR A 33 -41.75 -0.19 35.05
N THR A 34 -40.92 -1.18 34.74
CA THR A 34 -39.51 -1.24 35.14
C THR A 34 -38.64 -1.17 33.90
N SER A 35 -37.92 -0.06 33.71
CA SER A 35 -36.98 0.12 32.61
C SER A 35 -35.72 -0.71 32.86
N VAL A 36 -35.66 -1.92 32.29
CA VAL A 36 -34.47 -2.77 32.36
C VAL A 36 -33.43 -2.25 31.36
N SER A 37 -32.37 -1.64 31.88
CA SER A 37 -31.18 -1.32 31.07
C SER A 37 -30.34 -2.58 30.87
N SER A 38 -30.52 -3.28 29.76
CA SER A 38 -29.71 -4.44 29.38
C SER A 38 -28.37 -3.99 28.80
N THR A 39 -27.35 -3.85 29.65
CA THR A 39 -25.97 -3.61 29.20
C THR A 39 -25.41 -4.87 28.54
N TYR A 40 -25.22 -4.84 27.22
CA TYR A 40 -24.59 -5.93 26.49
C TYR A 40 -23.06 -5.88 26.63
N THR A 41 -22.49 -6.74 27.48
CA THR A 41 -21.04 -6.92 27.57
C THR A 41 -20.52 -7.79 26.43
N PHE A 42 -20.07 -7.17 25.35
CA PHE A 42 -19.19 -7.82 24.37
C PHE A 42 -17.82 -8.09 25.01
N SER A 43 -17.55 -9.34 25.37
CA SER A 43 -16.24 -9.78 25.86
C SER A 43 -15.33 -10.20 24.69
N ASN A 44 -14.96 -9.24 23.82
CA ASN A 44 -13.78 -9.39 22.98
C ASN A 44 -12.55 -8.97 23.81
N PHE A 45 -11.46 -9.73 23.76
CA PHE A 45 -10.22 -9.36 24.47
C PHE A 45 -9.63 -8.05 23.93
N GLU A 46 -9.85 -7.74 22.65
CA GLU A 46 -9.40 -6.49 22.02
C GLU A 46 -10.31 -5.28 22.31
N THR A 47 -11.46 -5.45 22.99
CA THR A 47 -12.32 -4.31 23.38
C THR A 47 -12.07 -3.80 24.80
N ASN A 48 -11.15 -4.40 25.54
CA ASN A 48 -10.81 -3.93 26.90
C ASN A 48 -10.29 -2.48 26.91
N PHE A 49 -9.61 -2.04 25.85
CA PHE A 49 -9.08 -0.67 25.71
C PHE A 49 -10.17 0.42 25.78
N LEU A 50 -11.42 0.11 25.40
CA LEU A 50 -12.58 1.02 25.55
C LEU A 50 -13.05 1.19 27.00
N THR A 51 -12.48 0.44 27.95
CA THR A 51 -12.77 0.55 29.40
C THR A 51 -11.62 1.19 30.19
N GLU A 52 -10.49 1.50 29.53
CA GLU A 52 -9.29 2.10 30.14
C GLU A 52 -9.13 3.60 29.85
N THR A 53 -10.07 4.18 29.09
CA THR A 53 -10.15 5.62 28.81
C THR A 53 -10.81 6.41 29.94
N ASP A 54 -10.18 7.49 30.37
CA ASP A 54 -10.79 8.45 31.30
C ASP A 54 -11.86 9.33 30.63
N SER A 55 -12.54 10.19 31.40
CA SER A 55 -13.54 11.13 30.88
C SER A 55 -12.97 12.28 30.03
N ARG A 56 -11.69 12.20 29.63
CA ARG A 56 -10.99 13.08 28.71
C ARG A 56 -10.43 12.35 27.48
N GLY A 57 -10.68 11.03 27.37
CA GLY A 57 -10.21 10.19 26.26
C GLY A 57 -8.77 9.68 26.40
N VAL A 58 -8.14 9.79 27.59
CA VAL A 58 -6.78 9.30 27.81
C VAL A 58 -6.82 7.83 28.23
N VAL A 59 -6.14 6.95 27.50
CA VAL A 59 -5.93 5.54 27.88
C VAL A 59 -4.96 5.48 29.06
N THR A 60 -5.32 4.75 30.11
CA THR A 60 -4.58 4.73 31.40
C THR A 60 -4.05 3.36 31.83
N GLY A 61 -4.21 2.32 31.00
CA GLY A 61 -3.68 0.97 31.22
C GLY A 61 -2.45 0.65 30.36
N GLN A 62 -1.72 -0.40 30.77
CA GLN A 62 -0.67 -1.04 29.96
C GLN A 62 -0.80 -2.56 30.01
N PRO A 63 -0.71 -3.27 28.87
CA PRO A 63 -0.44 -4.70 28.83
C PRO A 63 1.06 -4.99 29.00
N ASP A 64 1.39 -6.08 29.69
CA ASP A 64 2.77 -6.62 29.72
C ASP A 64 3.23 -7.07 28.33
N VAL A 65 4.52 -6.89 28.02
CA VAL A 65 5.09 -7.26 26.72
C VAL A 65 5.12 -8.78 26.57
N ALA A 66 4.36 -9.30 25.59
CA ALA A 66 4.33 -10.72 25.23
C ALA A 66 5.63 -11.18 24.52
N THR A 67 6.72 -11.32 25.27
CA THR A 67 7.99 -11.88 24.76
C THR A 67 7.81 -13.34 24.37
N ALA A 68 8.01 -13.65 23.09
CA ALA A 68 7.75 -14.98 22.55
C ALA A 68 8.85 -16.01 22.90
N GLN A 69 8.80 -16.61 24.09
CA GLN A 69 9.18 -18.03 24.26
C GLN A 69 8.77 -18.70 25.58
N SER A 70 8.34 -19.96 25.44
CA SER A 70 8.21 -21.02 26.47
C SER A 70 6.97 -21.05 27.39
N ALA A 71 6.65 -22.27 27.84
CA ALA A 71 5.63 -22.65 28.84
C ALA A 71 4.13 -22.39 28.52
N LEU A 72 3.53 -23.31 27.76
CA LEU A 72 2.07 -23.54 27.75
C LEU A 72 1.55 -23.88 29.16
N PRO A 73 0.59 -23.12 29.73
CA PRO A 73 -0.26 -23.60 30.81
C PRO A 73 -1.40 -24.45 30.23
N SER A 74 -1.70 -25.60 30.83
CA SER A 74 -2.76 -26.50 30.35
C SER A 74 -4.15 -25.90 30.58
N LEU A 75 -4.84 -25.50 29.50
CA LEU A 75 -6.26 -25.16 29.57
C LEU A 75 -7.11 -26.41 29.90
N PRO A 76 -8.11 -26.30 30.80
CA PRO A 76 -9.05 -27.38 31.06
C PRO A 76 -10.01 -27.56 29.87
N ALA A 77 -10.39 -28.81 29.58
CA ALA A 77 -11.35 -29.10 28.51
C ALA A 77 -12.74 -28.56 28.86
N GLY A 78 -13.25 -27.60 28.07
CA GLY A 78 -14.53 -26.94 28.32
C GLY A 78 -15.22 -26.44 27.05
N VAL A 79 -16.32 -27.10 26.68
CA VAL A 79 -17.40 -26.64 25.78
C VAL A 79 -16.98 -26.20 24.37
N THR A 80 -16.81 -27.17 23.47
CA THR A 80 -16.77 -26.96 22.01
C THR A 80 -18.16 -27.08 21.38
N THR A 81 -18.95 -26.01 21.37
CA THR A 81 -20.20 -25.90 20.59
C THR A 81 -20.44 -24.46 20.12
N GLN A 82 -20.52 -24.25 18.81
CA GLN A 82 -21.15 -23.04 18.26
C GLN A 82 -22.67 -23.08 18.52
N PRO A 83 -23.34 -21.91 18.57
CA PRO A 83 -24.80 -21.87 18.44
C PRO A 83 -25.24 -22.34 17.05
N GLU A 84 -26.39 -23.01 16.97
CA GLU A 84 -26.93 -23.53 15.72
C GLU A 84 -27.53 -22.40 14.86
N VAL A 85 -26.84 -22.03 13.77
CA VAL A 85 -27.26 -20.94 12.88
C VAL A 85 -28.40 -21.41 11.98
N ALA A 86 -29.61 -20.91 12.21
CA ALA A 86 -30.74 -21.16 11.32
C ALA A 86 -30.68 -20.26 10.07
N THR A 87 -30.75 -20.89 8.89
CA THR A 87 -30.96 -20.20 7.62
C THR A 87 -32.45 -20.18 7.27
N ILE A 88 -32.92 -19.10 6.64
CA ILE A 88 -34.28 -19.02 6.09
C ILE A 88 -34.24 -19.64 4.67
N PRO A 89 -34.99 -20.72 4.39
CA PRO A 89 -35.01 -21.30 3.05
C PRO A 89 -35.57 -20.35 2.00
N ALA A 90 -34.95 -20.33 0.81
CA ALA A 90 -35.50 -19.61 -0.34
C ALA A 90 -36.82 -20.22 -0.82
N ALA A 91 -37.66 -19.41 -1.47
CA ALA A 91 -38.95 -19.81 -2.06
C ALA A 91 -40.01 -20.38 -1.07
N LEU A 92 -40.00 -19.91 0.18
CA LEU A 92 -41.15 -20.06 1.09
C LEU A 92 -42.42 -19.41 0.51
N PRO A 93 -43.62 -19.99 0.72
CA PRO A 93 -44.86 -19.44 0.20
C PRO A 93 -45.31 -18.17 0.94
N ASN A 94 -45.98 -17.25 0.23
CA ASN A 94 -46.51 -16.01 0.80
C ASN A 94 -47.46 -16.29 1.97
N GLY A 95 -47.22 -15.64 3.11
CA GLY A 95 -47.91 -15.87 4.38
C GLY A 95 -46.93 -15.97 5.56
N ILE A 96 -47.41 -16.47 6.70
CA ILE A 96 -46.58 -16.74 7.87
C ILE A 96 -46.13 -18.21 7.82
N ASN A 97 -44.82 -18.42 7.87
CA ASN A 97 -44.17 -19.73 7.84
C ASN A 97 -43.46 -19.98 9.17
N THR A 98 -43.56 -21.19 9.72
CA THR A 98 -42.82 -21.60 10.92
C THR A 98 -41.58 -22.38 10.52
N ILE A 99 -40.40 -21.93 10.96
CA ILE A 99 -39.11 -22.58 10.71
C ILE A 99 -38.60 -23.16 12.02
N ALA A 100 -38.30 -24.46 12.04
CA ALA A 100 -37.67 -25.11 13.19
C ALA A 100 -36.18 -24.76 13.28
N LEU A 101 -35.70 -24.54 14.51
CA LEU A 101 -34.31 -24.32 14.88
C LEU A 101 -33.97 -25.41 15.90
N GLY A 102 -33.16 -26.39 15.49
CA GLY A 102 -32.96 -27.62 16.24
C GLY A 102 -34.26 -28.44 16.42
N ALA A 103 -34.29 -29.32 17.42
CA ALA A 103 -35.40 -30.24 17.64
C ALA A 103 -36.59 -29.65 18.43
N ASN A 104 -36.37 -28.58 19.20
CA ASN A 104 -37.31 -28.10 20.24
C ASN A 104 -37.67 -26.60 20.14
N SER A 105 -37.14 -25.86 19.18
CA SER A 105 -37.33 -24.41 19.03
C SER A 105 -37.79 -24.05 17.63
N SER A 106 -38.50 -22.93 17.47
CA SER A 106 -38.94 -22.45 16.16
C SER A 106 -39.19 -20.95 16.14
N PHE A 107 -39.14 -20.35 14.94
CA PHE A 107 -39.43 -18.94 14.70
C PHE A 107 -40.35 -18.76 13.49
N LEU A 108 -41.06 -17.63 13.47
CA LEU A 108 -42.05 -17.26 12.46
C LEU A 108 -41.46 -16.26 11.48
N VAL A 109 -41.61 -16.57 10.18
CA VAL A 109 -41.17 -15.73 9.07
C VAL A 109 -42.39 -15.33 8.24
N SER A 110 -42.65 -14.04 8.15
CA SER A 110 -43.63 -13.49 7.22
C SER A 110 -42.98 -13.30 5.85
N VAL A 111 -43.61 -13.84 4.81
CA VAL A 111 -43.18 -13.73 3.42
C VAL A 111 -44.27 -12.97 2.65
N GLY A 112 -43.94 -11.76 2.20
CA GLY A 112 -44.74 -10.96 1.28
C GLY A 112 -44.27 -11.13 -0.17
N SER A 113 -44.95 -10.47 -1.11
CA SER A 113 -44.61 -10.51 -2.54
C SER A 113 -43.28 -9.87 -2.92
N SER A 114 -42.60 -9.20 -1.98
CA SER A 114 -41.37 -8.43 -2.22
C SER A 114 -40.49 -8.25 -0.96
N THR A 115 -40.81 -8.91 0.15
CA THR A 115 -40.12 -8.75 1.44
C THR A 115 -40.30 -9.98 2.31
N THR A 116 -39.27 -10.33 3.08
CA THR A 116 -39.27 -11.44 4.04
C THR A 116 -38.78 -10.90 5.38
N SER A 117 -39.52 -11.17 6.46
CA SER A 117 -39.24 -10.63 7.80
C SER A 117 -39.47 -11.67 8.90
N VAL A 118 -38.58 -11.74 9.89
CA VAL A 118 -38.79 -12.54 11.10
C VAL A 118 -39.74 -11.78 12.03
N ILE A 119 -40.85 -12.40 12.42
CA ILE A 119 -41.95 -11.75 13.16
C ILE A 119 -42.21 -12.35 14.55
N GLY A 120 -41.27 -13.13 15.08
CA GLY A 120 -41.25 -13.62 16.46
C GLY A 120 -40.96 -15.12 16.56
N GLY A 121 -40.51 -15.58 17.72
CA GLY A 121 -40.17 -16.98 17.99
C GLY A 121 -39.56 -17.13 19.38
N ASP A 122 -39.49 -18.37 19.89
CA ASP A 122 -38.89 -18.63 21.19
C ASP A 122 -37.38 -18.36 21.14
N GLY A 123 -36.96 -17.23 21.71
CA GLY A 123 -35.55 -16.81 21.82
C GLY A 123 -35.06 -15.75 20.82
N VAL A 124 -35.92 -15.16 19.98
CA VAL A 124 -35.49 -14.17 18.97
C VAL A 124 -36.10 -12.78 19.24
N SER A 125 -35.23 -11.76 19.39
CA SER A 125 -35.63 -10.34 19.38
C SER A 125 -35.75 -9.84 17.94
N THR A 126 -36.86 -9.20 17.59
CA THR A 126 -37.19 -8.82 16.21
C THR A 126 -36.92 -7.35 15.92
N ASP A 127 -35.82 -7.04 15.24
CA ASP A 127 -35.62 -5.78 14.51
C ASP A 127 -34.63 -6.01 13.34
N ALA A 128 -35.08 -6.78 12.34
CA ALA A 128 -34.33 -7.04 11.11
C ALA A 128 -35.28 -7.18 9.91
N SER A 129 -35.18 -6.26 8.95
CA SER A 129 -35.89 -6.30 7.67
C SER A 129 -34.95 -5.93 6.52
N VAL A 130 -34.78 -6.86 5.58
CA VAL A 130 -34.00 -6.61 4.35
C VAL A 130 -34.96 -6.17 3.24
N VAL A 131 -34.61 -5.08 2.55
CA VAL A 131 -35.36 -4.55 1.41
C VAL A 131 -34.39 -4.40 0.25
N GLU A 132 -34.71 -5.02 -0.89
CA GLU A 132 -33.91 -4.94 -2.12
C GLU A 132 -34.60 -3.98 -3.11
N GLY A 133 -33.81 -3.09 -3.74
CA GLY A 133 -34.34 -2.02 -4.60
C GLY A 133 -34.69 -2.48 -6.01
N ALA A 134 -35.84 -2.07 -6.54
CA ALA A 134 -36.30 -2.44 -7.88
C ALA A 134 -36.53 -1.22 -8.79
N THR A 135 -36.17 -1.37 -10.07
CA THR A 135 -36.28 -0.33 -11.11
C THR A 135 -37.62 -0.38 -11.86
N ALA A 136 -38.30 0.76 -11.96
CA ALA A 136 -39.20 1.11 -13.06
C ALA A 136 -39.61 2.59 -12.97
N GLY A 137 -39.70 3.29 -14.10
CA GLY A 137 -40.31 4.63 -14.18
C GLY A 137 -41.59 4.62 -15.01
N ILE A 138 -42.39 5.69 -14.92
CA ILE A 138 -43.39 6.12 -15.92
C ILE A 138 -43.72 7.60 -15.70
N ALA A 139 -44.03 8.32 -16.77
CA ALA A 139 -44.25 9.77 -16.75
C ALA A 139 -45.71 10.18 -16.51
N SER A 140 -45.93 11.44 -16.08
CA SER A 140 -47.03 12.30 -16.55
C SER A 140 -46.79 13.77 -16.17
N ALA A 141 -47.46 14.69 -16.87
CA ALA A 141 -47.19 16.14 -16.79
C ALA A 141 -48.41 16.97 -16.39
N SER A 142 -48.20 18.15 -15.80
CA SER A 142 -48.85 19.43 -16.18
C SER A 142 -48.27 20.60 -15.36
N THR A 143 -47.66 21.63 -15.97
CA THR A 143 -48.27 22.81 -16.64
C THR A 143 -48.93 23.81 -15.68
N ILE A 144 -48.33 25.00 -15.48
CA ILE A 144 -48.92 26.35 -15.73
C ILE A 144 -47.91 27.48 -15.45
N THR A 145 -48.13 28.61 -16.13
CA THR A 145 -47.42 29.91 -16.18
C THR A 145 -46.99 30.52 -14.83
N THR A 146 -46.09 31.51 -14.70
CA THR A 146 -45.88 32.81 -15.43
C THR A 146 -44.60 33.49 -14.85
N SER A 147 -43.86 34.43 -15.45
CA SER A 147 -43.65 34.92 -16.84
C SER A 147 -42.77 36.19 -16.87
N GLY A 148 -41.96 36.41 -17.91
CA GLY A 148 -41.64 37.77 -18.42
C GLY A 148 -40.17 38.19 -18.56
N SER A 149 -39.80 38.61 -19.79
CA SER A 149 -38.68 39.50 -20.20
C SER A 149 -37.23 39.15 -19.80
N GLY A 150 -36.22 39.30 -20.67
CA GLY A 150 -36.19 39.82 -22.05
C GLY A 150 -34.93 39.34 -22.80
N SER A 151 -34.74 39.75 -24.06
CA SER A 151 -33.70 39.21 -24.96
C SER A 151 -32.87 40.28 -25.70
N ALA A 152 -31.91 39.80 -26.49
CA ALA A 152 -30.93 40.51 -27.34
C ALA A 152 -29.73 41.17 -26.61
N GLY A 153 -28.54 41.23 -27.24
CA GLY A 153 -28.12 40.51 -28.45
C GLY A 153 -26.89 41.08 -29.18
N MET A 154 -26.10 40.15 -29.74
CA MET A 154 -25.25 40.27 -30.96
C MET A 154 -24.04 41.24 -31.03
N THR A 155 -22.86 40.60 -31.17
CA THR A 155 -21.79 40.83 -32.18
C THR A 155 -20.91 42.09 -32.24
N SER A 156 -19.59 41.84 -32.37
CA SER A 156 -18.58 42.53 -33.25
C SER A 156 -18.22 44.01 -33.00
N SER A 157 -17.01 44.51 -33.28
CA SER A 157 -15.74 43.96 -33.84
C SER A 157 -14.57 44.96 -33.62
N THR A 158 -13.31 44.55 -33.86
CA THR A 158 -12.14 45.31 -34.42
C THR A 158 -11.88 46.79 -34.01
N GLU A 159 -10.65 47.26 -33.75
CA GLU A 159 -9.47 47.25 -34.65
C GLU A 159 -8.12 47.35 -33.88
N SER A 160 -7.01 47.22 -34.62
CA SER A 160 -5.62 47.44 -34.14
C SER A 160 -5.21 48.93 -34.13
N PRO A 161 -3.99 49.29 -33.69
CA PRO A 161 -2.94 49.47 -34.71
C PRO A 161 -1.50 49.08 -34.31
N SER A 162 -0.71 48.79 -35.34
CA SER A 162 0.76 48.88 -35.43
C SER A 162 1.08 49.85 -36.61
N PRO A 163 2.31 50.01 -37.15
CA PRO A 163 3.66 49.60 -36.69
C PRO A 163 4.75 50.71 -36.81
N SER A 164 5.95 50.47 -36.27
CA SER A 164 7.25 51.05 -36.72
C SER A 164 8.41 50.41 -35.94
N SER A 165 9.61 50.13 -36.47
CA SER A 165 10.12 50.10 -37.86
C SER A 165 11.58 49.59 -37.87
N THR A 166 12.05 48.96 -38.97
CA THR A 166 13.44 49.03 -39.55
C THR A 166 14.70 48.82 -38.68
N ASP A 167 15.79 48.19 -39.14
CA ASP A 167 16.11 47.33 -40.31
C ASP A 167 17.58 46.81 -40.17
N SER A 168 18.05 46.07 -41.17
CA SER A 168 19.45 45.94 -41.64
C SER A 168 20.45 45.02 -40.90
N SER A 169 20.79 43.92 -41.60
CA SER A 169 22.16 43.49 -42.03
C SER A 169 23.27 43.16 -41.02
N ASP A 170 24.26 42.32 -41.31
CA ASP A 170 24.46 41.17 -42.24
C ASP A 170 25.89 40.63 -41.98
N ASN A 171 26.19 39.38 -42.39
CA ASN A 171 27.56 38.88 -42.71
C ASN A 171 28.61 38.77 -41.56
N ASP A 172 29.62 37.89 -41.61
CA ASP A 172 29.75 36.57 -42.27
C ASP A 172 30.99 35.80 -41.72
N SER A 173 31.17 34.54 -42.16
CA SER A 173 32.43 33.77 -42.26
C SER A 173 33.28 33.42 -41.00
N ASP A 174 33.44 32.10 -40.78
CA ASP A 174 34.69 31.29 -40.78
C ASP A 174 35.97 31.76 -40.00
N SER A 175 36.87 30.91 -39.46
CA SER A 175 37.22 29.52 -39.81
C SER A 175 38.00 28.73 -38.71
N ASP A 176 37.83 27.40 -38.74
CA ASP A 176 38.82 26.30 -38.57
C ASP A 176 39.97 26.26 -37.52
N SER A 177 39.92 25.17 -36.71
CA SER A 177 41.05 24.25 -36.40
C SER A 177 42.17 24.71 -35.41
N SER A 178 43.05 23.87 -34.85
CA SER A 178 43.27 22.40 -34.93
C SER A 178 43.90 21.80 -33.64
N SER A 179 43.77 20.47 -33.49
CA SER A 179 44.46 19.54 -32.56
C SER A 179 45.96 19.73 -32.24
N SER A 180 46.45 19.12 -31.13
CA SER A 180 47.58 18.13 -31.15
C SER A 180 47.86 17.48 -29.77
N SER A 181 48.81 16.52 -29.70
CA SER A 181 48.97 15.53 -28.61
C SER A 181 50.40 14.96 -28.44
N SER A 182 50.80 14.55 -27.23
CA SER A 182 51.98 13.71 -26.90
C SER A 182 51.88 13.16 -25.45
N ALA A 183 52.24 11.92 -25.03
CA ALA A 183 53.38 11.01 -25.34
C ALA A 183 54.72 11.45 -24.69
N SER A 184 55.63 10.61 -24.13
CA SER A 184 55.66 9.14 -23.87
C SER A 184 56.95 8.68 -23.13
N SER A 185 56.90 7.60 -22.31
CA SER A 185 58.00 6.64 -21.99
C SER A 185 57.44 5.42 -21.19
N THR A 186 57.98 4.17 -21.06
CA THR A 186 59.15 3.36 -21.56
C THR A 186 60.41 3.19 -20.66
N SER A 187 60.50 2.07 -19.90
CA SER A 187 61.70 1.17 -19.78
C SER A 187 61.57 0.01 -18.75
N ASP A 188 61.42 -1.23 -19.23
CA ASP A 188 62.28 -2.43 -19.07
C ASP A 188 62.82 -3.00 -17.71
N ASP A 189 63.05 -4.33 -17.77
CA ASP A 189 63.99 -5.24 -17.07
C ASP A 189 63.79 -5.83 -15.62
N ASP A 190 63.82 -7.18 -15.59
CA ASP A 190 64.43 -8.15 -14.64
C ASP A 190 64.32 -7.99 -13.10
N ASN A 191 64.08 -9.05 -12.31
CA ASN A 191 64.83 -10.34 -12.34
C ASN A 191 64.09 -11.50 -11.61
N ALA A 192 64.58 -12.74 -11.76
CA ALA A 192 64.07 -13.96 -11.11
C ALA A 192 64.44 -14.06 -9.62
N SER A 193 63.72 -14.81 -8.77
CA SER A 193 63.78 -16.28 -8.60
C SER A 193 63.23 -16.63 -7.18
N SER A 194 63.07 -17.86 -6.65
CA SER A 194 63.48 -19.23 -7.01
C SER A 194 62.64 -20.27 -6.24
N SER A 195 62.51 -21.51 -6.76
CA SER A 195 62.27 -22.79 -6.02
C SER A 195 61.04 -22.97 -5.09
N SER A 196 60.48 -24.18 -4.87
CA SER A 196 60.76 -25.52 -5.44
C SER A 196 59.55 -26.47 -5.34
N ALA A 197 59.23 -27.11 -6.47
CA ALA A 197 58.97 -28.54 -6.69
C ALA A 197 58.34 -29.47 -5.61
N SER A 198 57.37 -30.28 -6.10
CA SER A 198 57.23 -31.75 -5.90
C SER A 198 56.78 -32.32 -4.54
N SER A 199 56.04 -33.45 -4.44
CA SER A 199 55.44 -34.35 -5.45
C SER A 199 54.34 -35.26 -4.88
N SER A 200 53.43 -35.70 -5.76
CA SER A 200 52.58 -36.93 -5.74
C SER A 200 52.67 -37.95 -4.58
N ALA A 201 51.50 -38.49 -4.14
CA ALA A 201 51.07 -39.87 -4.45
C ALA A 201 49.69 -40.26 -3.87
N SER A 202 49.05 -41.25 -4.49
CA SER A 202 47.90 -42.08 -4.02
C SER A 202 48.31 -43.57 -4.20
N PRO A 203 47.47 -44.64 -4.02
CA PRO A 203 46.06 -44.77 -3.61
C PRO A 203 45.83 -45.96 -2.60
N SER A 204 44.75 -46.75 -2.79
CA SER A 204 44.28 -48.00 -2.10
C SER A 204 43.50 -47.78 -0.77
N ASN A 205 42.26 -48.28 -0.57
CA ASN A 205 41.62 -49.62 -0.68
C ASN A 205 41.89 -50.49 0.58
N SER A 206 40.99 -51.36 1.10
CA SER A 206 39.75 -52.00 0.59
C SER A 206 38.82 -52.49 1.73
N ASP A 207 37.54 -52.79 1.41
CA ASP A 207 36.61 -53.91 1.79
C ASP A 207 36.82 -54.72 3.12
N SER A 208 35.86 -55.47 3.72
CA SER A 208 34.60 -56.16 3.32
C SER A 208 33.78 -56.51 4.61
N ALA A 209 32.44 -56.44 4.70
CA ALA A 209 31.34 -57.30 4.18
C ALA A 209 30.98 -58.56 5.04
N ALA A 210 29.74 -59.08 4.87
CA ALA A 210 29.05 -60.20 5.58
C ALA A 210 28.58 -59.91 7.05
N SER A 211 27.36 -60.20 7.56
CA SER A 211 26.29 -61.23 7.35
C SER A 211 26.55 -62.58 8.05
N SER A 212 25.63 -63.27 8.76
CA SER A 212 24.17 -63.12 9.01
C SER A 212 23.65 -64.08 10.12
N ASN A 213 22.36 -63.96 10.51
CA ASN A 213 21.47 -65.01 11.10
C ASN A 213 21.68 -65.51 12.56
N VAL A 214 20.70 -66.12 13.30
CA VAL A 214 19.32 -65.77 13.79
C VAL A 214 19.11 -66.49 15.17
N GLN A 215 18.08 -66.14 15.97
CA GLN A 215 17.49 -66.86 17.14
C GLN A 215 18.18 -66.64 18.52
N ILE A 216 17.49 -66.65 19.69
CA ILE A 216 16.05 -66.89 20.04
C ILE A 216 15.65 -66.13 21.35
N ALA A 217 14.34 -65.81 21.51
CA ALA A 217 13.54 -65.45 22.71
C ALA A 217 14.17 -64.69 23.93
N SER A 218 13.49 -63.70 24.54
CA SER A 218 12.20 -63.88 25.23
C SER A 218 11.65 -62.57 25.84
N ALA A 219 10.31 -62.47 25.97
CA ALA A 219 9.52 -61.45 26.71
C ALA A 219 9.77 -59.96 26.37
N GLY A 220 8.81 -59.03 26.48
CA GLY A 220 7.41 -59.07 26.91
C GLY A 220 6.97 -57.64 27.26
N LEU A 221 5.70 -57.25 26.99
CA LEU A 221 5.20 -55.86 26.96
C LEU A 221 5.89 -54.95 25.92
N LEU A 222 5.21 -54.68 24.80
CA LEU A 222 5.16 -53.38 24.07
C LEU A 222 4.22 -53.47 22.83
N GLY A 223 3.09 -54.16 22.98
CA GLY A 223 2.19 -54.51 21.87
C GLY A 223 0.89 -53.71 21.84
N LEU A 224 0.94 -52.40 21.58
CA LEU A 224 -0.24 -51.58 21.27
C LEU A 224 0.10 -50.24 20.57
N GLY A 225 1.18 -49.56 20.98
CA GLY A 225 1.58 -48.28 20.37
C GLY A 225 2.02 -48.37 18.90
N ALA A 226 2.68 -49.47 18.52
CA ALA A 226 3.22 -49.64 17.16
C ALA A 226 2.14 -49.73 16.05
N LEU A 227 0.91 -50.14 16.39
CA LEU A 227 -0.17 -50.25 15.41
C LEU A 227 -0.75 -48.88 15.02
N PHE A 228 -0.74 -47.91 15.94
CA PHE A 228 -1.14 -46.53 15.64
C PHE A 228 -0.13 -45.83 14.73
N VAL A 229 1.17 -46.03 14.96
CA VAL A 229 2.23 -45.47 14.09
C VAL A 229 2.16 -46.07 12.68
N ALA A 230 1.84 -47.36 12.55
CA ALA A 230 1.65 -48.01 11.25
C ALA A 230 0.39 -47.54 10.50
N LEU A 231 -0.68 -47.13 11.20
CA LEU A 231 -1.88 -46.58 10.58
C LEU A 231 -1.75 -45.10 10.21
N LEU A 232 -1.04 -44.30 11.02
CA LEU A 232 -0.70 -42.91 10.68
C LEU A 232 0.35 -42.84 9.56
N GLY A 233 1.34 -43.74 9.56
CA GLY A 233 2.37 -43.83 8.51
C GLY A 233 1.88 -44.27 7.12
N ILE A 234 0.58 -44.58 6.96
CA ILE A 234 -0.07 -44.85 5.66
C ILE A 234 -0.91 -43.65 5.18
N TYR A 235 -1.11 -42.63 6.02
CA TYR A 235 -1.56 -41.28 5.63
C TYR A 235 -0.37 -40.29 5.55
N GLY A 236 0.82 -40.82 5.21
CA GLY A 236 2.04 -40.06 4.96
C GLY A 236 2.28 -39.70 3.49
N ASP A 237 1.45 -40.19 2.56
CA ASP A 237 1.33 -39.61 1.22
C ASP A 237 0.56 -38.28 1.31
N GLN A 238 0.90 -37.34 0.44
CA GLN A 238 0.27 -36.02 0.42
C GLN A 238 -1.24 -36.14 0.16
N CYS A 239 -2.05 -35.94 1.20
CA CYS A 239 -3.42 -35.50 1.01
C CYS A 239 -3.41 -34.09 0.41
N ASN A 240 -3.29 -34.01 -0.91
CA ASN A 240 -3.88 -32.93 -1.69
C ASN A 240 -5.39 -32.94 -1.38
N MET A 241 -5.76 -32.24 -0.31
CA MET A 241 -7.00 -31.48 -0.32
C MET A 241 -6.99 -30.71 -1.64
N PRO A 242 -7.98 -30.87 -2.53
CA PRO A 242 -8.03 -30.07 -3.74
C PRO A 242 -8.06 -28.60 -3.31
N GLU A 243 -7.16 -27.78 -3.86
CA GLU A 243 -7.26 -26.33 -3.72
C GLU A 243 -8.67 -25.94 -4.15
N ILE A 244 -9.47 -25.47 -3.19
CA ILE A 244 -10.85 -25.07 -3.46
C ILE A 244 -10.72 -23.75 -4.21
N ALA A 245 -11.01 -23.77 -5.51
CA ALA A 245 -11.06 -22.57 -6.32
C ALA A 245 -11.95 -21.53 -5.62
N MET A 246 -11.52 -20.27 -5.62
CA MET A 246 -12.27 -19.19 -4.99
C MET A 246 -13.70 -19.15 -5.52
N ASP A 247 -14.66 -18.97 -4.62
CA ASP A 247 -16.07 -18.96 -4.96
C ASP A 247 -16.47 -17.67 -5.71
N ASP A 248 -17.60 -17.73 -6.41
CA ASP A 248 -18.10 -16.64 -7.25
C ASP A 248 -18.35 -15.32 -6.47
N GLU A 249 -18.58 -15.34 -5.15
CA GLU A 249 -18.74 -14.10 -4.35
C GLU A 249 -17.39 -13.52 -3.94
N THR A 250 -16.40 -14.37 -3.62
CA THR A 250 -15.01 -13.96 -3.41
C THR A 250 -14.41 -13.37 -4.69
N VAL A 251 -14.60 -14.00 -5.85
CA VAL A 251 -14.07 -13.53 -7.14
C VAL A 251 -14.62 -12.15 -7.52
N LYS A 252 -15.88 -11.83 -7.18
CA LYS A 252 -16.49 -10.50 -7.44
C LYS A 252 -15.73 -9.35 -6.76
N GLN A 253 -15.10 -9.58 -5.61
CA GLN A 253 -14.40 -8.54 -4.85
C GLN A 253 -13.13 -8.06 -5.57
N TYR A 254 -12.55 -8.91 -6.42
CA TYR A 254 -11.38 -8.61 -7.24
C TYR A 254 -11.74 -8.09 -8.65
N LEU A 255 -13.02 -7.95 -9.00
CA LEU A 255 -13.39 -7.38 -10.30
C LEU A 255 -12.96 -5.91 -10.39
N ALA A 256 -12.36 -5.52 -11.50
CA ALA A 256 -12.07 -4.11 -11.78
C ALA A 256 -13.34 -3.25 -11.69
N ASP A 257 -13.20 -2.02 -11.19
CA ASP A 257 -14.29 -1.06 -10.88
C ASP A 257 -14.95 -0.54 -12.17
N ARG A 258 -16.28 -0.35 -12.18
CA ARG A 258 -17.05 -0.11 -13.44
C ARG A 258 -18.24 0.85 -13.29
N PRO A 259 -18.22 2.01 -13.98
CA PRO A 259 -17.07 2.60 -14.68
C PRO A 259 -15.95 2.95 -13.68
N PRO A 260 -14.67 2.94 -14.08
CA PRO A 260 -13.61 3.48 -13.25
C PRO A 260 -13.79 4.99 -13.06
N THR A 261 -13.50 5.50 -11.86
CA THR A 261 -13.47 6.95 -11.62
C THR A 261 -12.24 7.55 -12.29
N ILE A 262 -12.43 8.57 -13.12
CA ILE A 262 -11.36 9.28 -13.83
C ILE A 262 -11.55 10.78 -13.60
N VAL A 263 -10.56 11.43 -12.98
CA VAL A 263 -10.56 12.85 -12.65
C VAL A 263 -9.32 13.53 -13.27
N PRO A 264 -9.46 14.71 -13.92
CA PRO A 264 -8.33 15.41 -14.53
C PRO A 264 -7.64 16.32 -13.50
N LEU A 265 -6.33 16.16 -13.32
CA LEU A 265 -5.53 17.12 -12.53
C LEU A 265 -5.52 18.49 -13.23
N ALA A 266 -6.17 19.47 -12.60
CA ALA A 266 -6.21 20.83 -13.10
C ALA A 266 -4.84 21.50 -12.90
N ILE A 267 -4.18 21.90 -13.99
CA ILE A 267 -2.79 22.39 -13.94
C ILE A 267 -2.48 23.61 -14.82
N ARG A 268 -3.30 23.83 -15.85
CA ARG A 268 -3.03 24.79 -16.93
C ARG A 268 -2.55 26.18 -16.46
N PRO A 269 -3.26 26.92 -15.57
CA PRO A 269 -2.85 28.29 -15.23
C PRO A 269 -1.50 28.35 -14.49
N HIS A 270 -1.17 27.33 -13.70
CA HIS A 270 0.09 27.24 -12.97
C HIS A 270 1.26 26.92 -13.91
N PHE A 271 1.04 26.05 -14.89
CA PHE A 271 2.03 25.76 -15.94
C PHE A 271 2.21 26.94 -16.92
N GLU A 272 1.13 27.63 -17.30
CA GLU A 272 1.21 28.79 -18.20
C GLU A 272 1.99 29.95 -17.57
N ALA A 273 1.91 30.13 -16.25
CA ALA A 273 2.61 31.16 -15.47
C ALA A 273 4.14 30.97 -15.36
N LEU A 274 4.67 29.78 -15.63
CA LEU A 274 6.12 29.53 -15.66
C LEU A 274 6.80 30.24 -16.84
N ASN A 275 8.09 30.57 -16.71
CA ASN A 275 8.92 30.98 -17.84
C ASN A 275 9.45 29.76 -18.64
N ASP A 276 10.02 29.99 -19.83
CA ASP A 276 10.41 28.89 -20.72
C ASP A 276 11.54 28.00 -20.18
N ARG A 277 12.42 28.53 -19.31
CA ARG A 277 13.45 27.74 -18.61
C ARG A 277 12.83 26.83 -17.55
N GLU A 278 11.91 27.37 -16.75
CA GLU A 278 11.12 26.60 -15.76
C GLU A 278 10.28 25.51 -16.44
N LYS A 279 9.59 25.82 -17.55
CA LYS A 279 8.85 24.85 -18.37
C LYS A 279 9.74 23.73 -18.90
N THR A 280 10.96 24.06 -19.31
CA THR A 280 11.93 23.08 -19.84
C THR A 280 12.53 22.22 -18.71
N TYR A 281 12.79 22.81 -17.54
CA TYR A 281 13.21 22.09 -16.34
C TYR A 281 12.16 21.06 -15.91
N ALA A 282 10.90 21.51 -15.74
CA ALA A 282 9.76 20.66 -15.42
C ALA A 282 9.56 19.55 -16.47
N HIS A 283 9.69 19.86 -17.77
CA HIS A 283 9.60 18.86 -18.83
C HIS A 283 10.61 17.73 -18.65
N TYR A 284 11.89 18.03 -18.44
CA TYR A 284 12.91 16.99 -18.32
C TYR A 284 12.77 16.17 -17.03
N ILE A 285 12.30 16.76 -15.93
CA ILE A 285 11.96 16.02 -14.70
C ILE A 285 10.77 15.09 -14.93
N SER A 286 9.65 15.59 -15.48
CA SER A 286 8.49 14.75 -15.85
C SER A 286 8.89 13.59 -16.77
N ARG A 287 9.83 13.84 -17.71
CA ARG A 287 10.39 12.82 -18.60
C ARG A 287 11.29 11.81 -17.88
N ALA A 288 11.99 12.21 -16.83
CA ALA A 288 12.75 11.30 -15.97
C ALA A 288 11.80 10.41 -15.16
N ALA A 289 10.85 11.00 -14.43
CA ALA A 289 9.85 10.28 -13.64
C ALA A 289 9.09 9.23 -14.47
N LEU A 290 8.50 9.65 -15.61
CA LEU A 290 7.78 8.76 -16.54
C LEU A 290 8.69 7.78 -17.30
N SER A 291 10.01 7.92 -17.25
CA SER A 291 10.92 6.88 -17.76
C SER A 291 11.01 5.67 -16.84
N GLY A 292 10.57 5.81 -15.58
CA GLY A 292 10.56 4.75 -14.57
C GLY A 292 9.23 4.00 -14.41
N THR A 293 8.16 4.28 -15.16
CA THR A 293 6.90 3.48 -15.11
C THR A 293 7.13 1.97 -15.33
N ARG A 294 8.19 1.62 -16.07
CA ARG A 294 8.66 0.24 -16.31
C ARG A 294 9.40 -0.38 -15.11
N ILE A 295 9.68 0.39 -14.08
CA ILE A 295 10.19 -0.05 -12.78
C ILE A 295 8.98 -0.44 -11.92
N ASN A 296 7.97 0.45 -11.78
CA ASN A 296 6.73 0.13 -11.07
C ASN A 296 6.08 -1.17 -11.56
N LEU A 297 5.90 -1.30 -12.89
CA LEU A 297 5.37 -2.51 -13.53
C LEU A 297 6.15 -3.79 -13.13
N ARG A 298 7.46 -3.70 -12.85
CA ARG A 298 8.30 -4.83 -12.42
C ARG A 298 8.37 -5.00 -10.90
N GLN A 299 8.01 -4.00 -10.11
CA GLN A 299 7.93 -4.10 -8.65
C GLN A 299 6.60 -4.75 -8.24
N VAL A 300 5.50 -4.44 -8.95
CA VAL A 300 4.18 -5.03 -8.74
C VAL A 300 4.17 -6.54 -9.01
N SER A 301 4.37 -6.96 -10.27
CA SER A 301 4.17 -8.36 -10.68
C SER A 301 5.03 -8.74 -11.89
N ALA A 302 5.06 -10.02 -12.25
CA ALA A 302 5.91 -10.52 -13.35
C ALA A 302 5.25 -10.28 -14.72
N GLU A 303 3.92 -10.38 -14.75
CA GLU A 303 3.04 -10.25 -15.91
C GLU A 303 2.77 -8.80 -16.33
N SER A 304 2.94 -7.84 -15.43
CA SER A 304 2.55 -6.44 -15.64
C SER A 304 3.19 -5.76 -16.86
N GLU A 305 4.47 -5.99 -17.16
CA GLU A 305 5.07 -5.43 -18.39
C GLU A 305 4.40 -5.96 -19.66
N ALA A 306 4.02 -7.24 -19.70
CA ALA A 306 3.37 -7.85 -20.86
C ALA A 306 1.91 -7.38 -21.01
N ILE A 307 1.20 -7.20 -19.90
CA ILE A 307 -0.14 -6.59 -19.87
C ILE A 307 -0.09 -5.15 -20.41
N TYR A 308 0.88 -4.34 -19.96
CA TYR A 308 1.09 -2.98 -20.45
C TYR A 308 1.34 -2.96 -21.97
N ASP A 309 2.27 -3.79 -22.47
CA ASP A 309 2.59 -3.84 -23.89
C ASP A 309 1.40 -4.33 -24.72
N PHE A 310 0.55 -5.21 -24.18
CA PHE A 310 -0.67 -5.66 -24.83
C PHE A 310 -1.73 -4.55 -24.93
N ILE A 311 -2.01 -3.82 -23.84
CA ILE A 311 -2.90 -2.64 -23.84
C ILE A 311 -2.46 -1.63 -24.92
N ILE A 312 -1.16 -1.31 -24.95
CA ILE A 312 -0.58 -0.37 -25.90
C ILE A 312 -0.60 -0.92 -27.34
N THR A 313 -0.40 -2.23 -27.53
CA THR A 313 -0.45 -2.87 -28.86
C THR A 313 -1.87 -2.87 -29.43
N LEU A 314 -2.88 -3.20 -28.61
CA LEU A 314 -4.28 -3.09 -29.02
C LEU A 314 -4.63 -1.64 -29.38
N HIS A 315 -4.26 -0.66 -28.54
CA HIS A 315 -4.51 0.75 -28.82
C HIS A 315 -3.88 1.22 -30.14
N LYS A 316 -2.64 0.81 -30.44
CA LYS A 316 -1.97 1.08 -31.72
C LYS A 316 -2.68 0.41 -32.90
N SER A 317 -3.15 -0.83 -32.74
CA SER A 317 -3.80 -1.59 -33.82
C SER A 317 -5.11 -0.95 -34.31
N CYS A 318 -5.83 -0.26 -33.41
CA CYS A 318 -7.08 0.43 -33.73
C CYS A 318 -6.94 1.96 -33.82
N ASN A 319 -5.77 2.53 -33.52
CA ASN A 319 -5.55 3.98 -33.35
C ASN A 319 -6.61 4.63 -32.42
N GLY A 320 -6.96 3.93 -31.33
CA GLY A 320 -8.00 4.35 -30.39
C GLY A 320 -9.46 4.15 -30.85
N ASP A 321 -9.73 3.66 -32.07
CA ASP A 321 -11.09 3.27 -32.49
C ASP A 321 -11.46 1.89 -31.95
N TRP A 322 -11.78 1.86 -30.65
CA TRP A 322 -12.17 0.66 -29.93
C TRP A 322 -13.48 0.04 -30.44
N LYS A 323 -14.38 0.85 -31.03
CA LYS A 323 -15.60 0.35 -31.68
C LYS A 323 -15.25 -0.46 -32.93
N LYS A 324 -14.34 0.05 -33.76
CA LYS A 324 -13.79 -0.68 -34.91
C LYS A 324 -13.07 -1.96 -34.47
N LEU A 325 -12.26 -1.92 -33.40
CA LEU A 325 -11.59 -3.13 -32.89
C LEU A 325 -12.59 -4.24 -32.55
N GLY A 326 -13.69 -3.91 -31.87
CA GLY A 326 -14.76 -4.87 -31.57
C GLY A 326 -15.40 -5.47 -32.84
N VAL A 327 -15.68 -4.63 -33.85
CA VAL A 327 -16.23 -5.08 -35.15
C VAL A 327 -15.26 -6.00 -35.89
N ASP A 328 -13.98 -5.61 -36.00
CA ASP A 328 -12.95 -6.37 -36.73
C ASP A 328 -12.63 -7.74 -36.08
N THR A 329 -12.86 -7.87 -34.75
CA THR A 329 -12.55 -9.08 -33.96
C THR A 329 -13.79 -9.91 -33.59
N GLY A 330 -15.00 -9.41 -33.85
CA GLY A 330 -16.26 -10.05 -33.45
C GLY A 330 -16.60 -9.94 -31.96
N VAL A 331 -15.96 -9.01 -31.24
CA VAL A 331 -16.16 -8.78 -29.80
C VAL A 331 -17.18 -7.66 -29.59
N SER A 332 -18.18 -7.89 -28.72
CA SER A 332 -19.23 -6.91 -28.46
C SER A 332 -18.71 -5.66 -27.76
N GLU A 333 -19.32 -4.50 -28.06
CA GLU A 333 -18.95 -3.20 -27.49
C GLU A 333 -18.91 -3.20 -25.95
N ALA A 334 -19.82 -3.93 -25.30
CA ALA A 334 -19.77 -4.14 -23.84
C ALA A 334 -18.47 -4.83 -23.40
N ASN A 335 -18.05 -5.93 -24.04
CA ASN A 335 -16.80 -6.61 -23.69
C ASN A 335 -15.57 -5.75 -23.99
N VAL A 336 -15.59 -4.96 -25.07
CA VAL A 336 -14.55 -3.95 -25.33
C VAL A 336 -14.51 -2.93 -24.18
N GLN A 337 -15.66 -2.44 -23.71
CA GLN A 337 -15.71 -1.54 -22.56
C GLN A 337 -15.19 -2.21 -21.28
N HIS A 338 -15.52 -3.49 -21.00
CA HIS A 338 -14.98 -4.22 -19.84
C HIS A 338 -13.44 -4.28 -19.86
N TRP A 339 -12.83 -4.37 -21.05
CA TRP A 339 -11.39 -4.30 -21.22
C TRP A 339 -10.82 -2.88 -21.04
N LEU A 340 -11.56 -1.84 -21.47
CA LEU A 340 -11.18 -0.44 -21.25
C LEU A 340 -11.28 -0.02 -19.78
N ASP A 341 -12.33 -0.48 -19.09
CA ASP A 341 -12.54 -0.27 -17.65
C ASP A 341 -11.33 -0.78 -16.86
N TYR A 342 -10.88 -2.01 -17.16
CA TYR A 342 -9.66 -2.62 -16.64
C TYR A 342 -8.38 -1.86 -17.07
N SER A 343 -8.25 -1.55 -18.37
CA SER A 343 -7.05 -0.90 -18.92
C SER A 343 -6.79 0.47 -18.28
N ALA A 344 -7.86 1.23 -17.97
CA ALA A 344 -7.74 2.51 -17.28
C ALA A 344 -7.19 2.34 -15.85
N GLN A 345 -7.71 1.36 -15.10
CA GLN A 345 -7.22 1.02 -13.75
C GLN A 345 -5.79 0.50 -13.79
N PHE A 346 -5.45 -0.39 -14.74
CA PHE A 346 -4.11 -0.93 -14.92
C PHE A 346 -3.07 0.18 -15.20
N LEU A 347 -3.40 1.11 -16.09
CA LEU A 347 -2.52 2.24 -16.41
C LEU A 347 -2.43 3.25 -15.26
N GLY A 348 -3.49 3.42 -14.46
CA GLY A 348 -3.50 4.29 -13.28
C GLY A 348 -2.69 3.75 -12.10
N ASN A 349 -2.81 2.44 -11.80
CA ASN A 349 -2.08 1.77 -10.72
C ASN A 349 -0.65 1.35 -11.13
N THR A 350 -0.28 1.51 -12.41
CA THR A 350 0.96 1.01 -13.02
C THR A 350 1.20 -0.50 -12.85
N GLY A 351 0.13 -1.28 -12.78
CA GLY A 351 0.14 -2.73 -12.58
C GLY A 351 -1.26 -3.31 -12.36
N ASN A 352 -1.36 -4.62 -12.19
CA ASN A 352 -2.63 -5.35 -11.98
C ASN A 352 -3.04 -5.54 -10.50
N TYR A 353 -2.39 -4.84 -9.58
CA TYR A 353 -2.74 -4.78 -8.15
C TYR A 353 -3.02 -3.33 -7.77
N LYS A 354 -4.09 -3.09 -7.00
CA LYS A 354 -4.48 -1.76 -6.52
C LYS A 354 -3.33 -1.18 -5.70
N SER A 355 -2.94 0.07 -5.93
CA SER A 355 -1.92 0.78 -5.14
C SER A 355 -2.38 1.15 -3.74
N PHE A 356 -3.69 1.05 -3.50
CA PHE A 356 -4.36 1.28 -2.24
C PHE A 356 -5.18 0.01 -1.92
N GLY A 357 -4.75 -0.78 -0.93
CA GLY A 357 -5.34 -2.09 -0.63
C GLY A 357 -4.59 -3.31 -1.19
N ASP A 358 -3.45 -3.12 -1.87
CA ASP A 358 -2.49 -4.11 -2.41
C ASP A 358 -3.05 -5.44 -2.95
N SER A 359 -4.25 -5.37 -3.52
CA SER A 359 -5.08 -6.48 -3.97
C SER A 359 -5.17 -6.50 -5.49
N LYS A 360 -5.08 -7.69 -6.08
CA LYS A 360 -5.19 -7.91 -7.52
C LYS A 360 -6.56 -7.46 -8.00
N PHE A 361 -6.63 -6.80 -9.15
CA PHE A 361 -7.89 -6.60 -9.85
C PHE A 361 -7.88 -7.32 -11.20
N ILE A 362 -9.01 -7.94 -11.55
CA ILE A 362 -9.16 -8.80 -12.73
C ILE A 362 -10.17 -8.21 -13.71
N PRO A 363 -9.97 -8.38 -15.03
CA PRO A 363 -10.82 -7.76 -16.04
C PRO A 363 -12.20 -8.41 -16.12
N ASN A 364 -13.24 -7.60 -16.29
CA ASN A 364 -14.62 -8.06 -16.49
C ASN A 364 -14.88 -8.70 -17.88
N ILE A 365 -13.92 -8.65 -18.81
CA ILE A 365 -14.04 -9.30 -20.13
C ILE A 365 -13.72 -10.81 -19.97
N PRO A 366 -14.54 -11.73 -20.49
CA PRO A 366 -14.23 -13.17 -20.47
C PRO A 366 -12.93 -13.47 -21.25
N GLN A 367 -12.11 -14.40 -20.75
CA GLN A 367 -10.78 -14.71 -21.29
C GLN A 367 -10.81 -15.05 -22.79
N GLU A 368 -11.84 -15.74 -23.29
CA GLU A 368 -11.98 -16.10 -24.70
C GLU A 368 -12.42 -14.93 -25.60
N LYS A 369 -12.99 -13.86 -25.01
CA LYS A 369 -13.26 -12.59 -25.71
C LYS A 369 -12.00 -11.72 -25.77
N LEU A 370 -11.18 -11.72 -24.71
CA LEU A 370 -9.88 -11.05 -24.73
C LEU A 370 -8.90 -11.74 -25.71
N ALA A 371 -8.92 -13.07 -25.76
CA ALA A 371 -8.22 -13.86 -26.78
C ALA A 371 -8.71 -13.59 -28.23
N ALA A 372 -9.95 -13.11 -28.40
CA ALA A 372 -10.45 -12.67 -29.71
C ALA A 372 -9.96 -11.24 -30.06
N LEU A 373 -9.88 -10.33 -29.08
CA LEU A 373 -9.22 -9.02 -29.27
C LEU A 373 -7.74 -9.19 -29.66
N ALA A 374 -7.03 -10.11 -28.99
CA ALA A 374 -5.62 -10.37 -29.22
C ALA A 374 -5.29 -10.76 -30.67
N LYS A 375 -6.22 -11.38 -31.40
CA LYS A 375 -6.03 -11.84 -32.79
C LYS A 375 -5.99 -10.73 -33.85
N ILE A 376 -6.11 -9.47 -33.45
CA ILE A 376 -5.95 -8.33 -34.37
C ILE A 376 -4.52 -8.24 -34.95
N THR A 377 -3.48 -8.66 -34.20
CA THR A 377 -2.11 -8.79 -34.71
C THR A 377 -1.39 -10.00 -34.09
N PRO A 378 -0.42 -10.63 -34.79
CA PRO A 378 0.40 -11.69 -34.21
C PRO A 378 1.25 -11.24 -33.00
N GLU A 379 1.49 -9.93 -32.87
CA GLU A 379 2.17 -9.34 -31.71
C GLU A 379 1.26 -9.33 -30.47
N ALA A 380 -0.01 -8.91 -30.64
CA ALA A 380 -1.00 -8.95 -29.57
C ALA A 380 -1.36 -10.40 -29.16
N GLU A 381 -1.50 -11.33 -30.11
CA GLU A 381 -1.75 -12.75 -29.81
C GLU A 381 -0.58 -13.35 -29.01
N LYS A 382 0.67 -13.11 -29.43
CA LYS A 382 1.87 -13.55 -28.70
C LYS A 382 1.97 -12.94 -27.30
N LEU A 383 1.66 -11.65 -27.14
CA LEU A 383 1.69 -10.98 -25.84
C LEU A 383 0.64 -11.60 -24.90
N PHE A 384 -0.61 -11.73 -25.35
CA PHE A 384 -1.68 -12.36 -24.57
C PHE A 384 -1.32 -13.78 -24.14
N ASP A 385 -0.78 -14.60 -25.05
CA ASP A 385 -0.33 -15.97 -24.75
C ASP A 385 0.77 -16.05 -23.67
N SER A 386 1.44 -14.94 -23.32
CA SER A 386 2.48 -14.89 -22.29
C SER A 386 2.02 -14.45 -20.89
N PHE A 387 0.77 -14.02 -20.71
CA PHE A 387 0.23 -13.62 -19.39
C PHE A 387 -1.24 -14.02 -19.13
N LYS A 388 -1.96 -14.56 -20.12
CA LYS A 388 -3.39 -14.89 -20.05
C LYS A 388 -3.81 -15.76 -18.84
N ASP A 389 -2.89 -16.59 -18.36
CA ASP A 389 -3.13 -17.53 -17.24
C ASP A 389 -2.89 -16.85 -15.88
N ASP A 390 -2.18 -15.72 -15.86
CA ASP A 390 -1.90 -14.87 -14.69
C ASP A 390 -2.82 -13.64 -14.62
N LEU A 391 -3.67 -13.39 -15.61
CA LEU A 391 -4.50 -12.18 -15.69
C LEU A 391 -5.74 -12.20 -14.78
N TYR A 392 -6.29 -13.37 -14.54
CA TYR A 392 -7.57 -13.59 -13.83
C TYR A 392 -7.32 -14.04 -12.39
N GLU A 393 -8.32 -14.62 -11.72
CA GLU A 393 -8.19 -15.16 -10.37
C GLU A 393 -7.07 -16.20 -10.24
N SER A 394 -6.33 -16.14 -9.14
CA SER A 394 -5.30 -17.12 -8.79
C SER A 394 -5.92 -18.37 -8.16
N LYS A 395 -5.10 -19.37 -7.82
CA LYS A 395 -5.55 -20.59 -7.14
C LYS A 395 -5.90 -20.38 -5.67
N SER A 396 -5.43 -19.29 -5.06
CA SER A 396 -5.65 -18.97 -3.65
C SER A 396 -5.83 -17.46 -3.44
N THR A 397 -6.58 -17.11 -2.39
CA THR A 397 -6.81 -15.72 -1.95
C THR A 397 -5.51 -15.02 -1.52
N ALA A 398 -4.54 -15.77 -0.99
CA ALA A 398 -3.22 -15.23 -0.65
C ALA A 398 -2.50 -14.69 -1.90
N ALA A 399 -2.55 -15.45 -3.01
CA ALA A 399 -1.96 -15.07 -4.30
C ALA A 399 -2.81 -14.05 -5.10
N MET A 400 -3.83 -13.47 -4.47
CA MET A 400 -4.54 -12.27 -4.95
C MET A 400 -4.07 -10.99 -4.24
N HIS A 401 -3.06 -11.06 -3.37
CA HIS A 401 -2.54 -9.92 -2.60
C HIS A 401 -1.02 -9.84 -2.67
N LEU A 402 -0.48 -8.62 -2.53
CA LEU A 402 0.96 -8.43 -2.35
C LEU A 402 1.38 -8.76 -0.91
N GLY A 403 2.53 -9.41 -0.77
CA GLY A 403 3.02 -9.95 0.51
C GLY A 403 4.25 -10.86 0.38
N TYR A 404 4.61 -11.53 1.48
CA TYR A 404 5.71 -12.50 1.51
C TYR A 404 5.42 -13.77 0.67
N PRO A 405 6.34 -14.20 -0.23
CA PRO A 405 6.15 -15.39 -1.06
C PRO A 405 5.91 -16.68 -0.28
N ASP A 406 6.63 -16.91 0.82
CA ASP A 406 6.47 -18.11 1.67
C ASP A 406 5.15 -18.16 2.47
N LYS A 407 4.34 -17.10 2.43
CA LYS A 407 2.96 -17.07 2.94
C LYS A 407 1.92 -17.24 1.82
N GLY A 408 2.36 -17.49 0.58
CA GLY A 408 1.52 -17.68 -0.60
C GLY A 408 1.08 -16.40 -1.29
N HIS A 409 1.67 -15.25 -0.93
CA HIS A 409 1.41 -13.96 -1.58
C HIS A 409 2.36 -13.70 -2.78
N VAL A 410 2.11 -12.63 -3.52
CA VAL A 410 2.97 -12.17 -4.63
C VAL A 410 3.85 -11.00 -4.18
N SER A 411 5.11 -10.94 -4.60
CA SER A 411 5.92 -9.72 -4.53
C SER A 411 7.10 -9.80 -5.49
N ASN A 412 7.13 -8.92 -6.50
CA ASN A 412 8.20 -8.91 -7.50
C ASN A 412 9.41 -8.03 -7.11
N TYR A 413 9.49 -7.64 -5.82
CA TYR A 413 10.76 -7.36 -5.13
C TYR A 413 11.59 -8.62 -4.93
N TYR A 414 10.98 -9.81 -5.03
CA TYR A 414 11.62 -11.13 -4.96
C TYR A 414 11.53 -11.92 -6.28
N PRO A 415 12.02 -11.38 -7.41
CA PRO A 415 11.91 -12.02 -8.73
C PRO A 415 12.56 -13.40 -8.75
N ASP A 416 12.09 -14.26 -9.65
CA ASP A 416 12.57 -15.64 -9.85
C ASP A 416 12.49 -16.57 -8.60
N SER A 417 11.91 -16.13 -7.48
CA SER A 417 12.13 -16.71 -6.13
C SER A 417 10.85 -17.08 -5.36
N PRO A 418 9.94 -17.92 -5.89
CA PRO A 418 8.67 -18.25 -5.24
C PRO A 418 8.81 -19.04 -3.93
N ASP A 419 9.99 -19.58 -3.62
CA ASP A 419 10.28 -20.38 -2.42
C ASP A 419 11.15 -19.64 -1.37
N ILE A 420 11.31 -18.32 -1.48
CA ILE A 420 12.12 -17.54 -0.53
C ILE A 420 11.37 -17.31 0.80
N GLY A 421 11.97 -17.76 1.90
CA GLY A 421 11.43 -17.59 3.25
C GLY A 421 11.61 -16.19 3.83
N THR A 422 10.72 -15.76 4.72
CA THR A 422 10.87 -14.50 5.48
C THR A 422 12.25 -14.42 6.17
N ASP A 423 12.67 -15.50 6.82
CA ASP A 423 13.96 -15.62 7.51
C ASP A 423 15.17 -15.39 6.57
N GLU A 424 15.06 -15.79 5.29
CA GLU A 424 16.13 -15.60 4.29
C GLU A 424 16.25 -14.13 3.88
N ILE A 425 15.10 -13.44 3.77
CA ILE A 425 15.00 -12.00 3.47
C ILE A 425 15.57 -11.20 4.64
N GLU A 426 15.14 -11.48 5.87
CA GLU A 426 15.58 -10.78 7.09
C GLU A 426 17.09 -10.95 7.31
N TYR A 427 17.60 -12.18 7.21
CA TYR A 427 19.03 -12.45 7.40
C TYR A 427 19.90 -11.70 6.39
N THR A 428 19.51 -11.70 5.11
CA THR A 428 20.30 -11.04 4.06
C THR A 428 20.15 -9.51 4.06
N ALA A 429 19.00 -8.98 4.49
CA ALA A 429 18.83 -7.56 4.78
C ALA A 429 19.79 -7.11 5.91
N ASN A 430 19.72 -7.76 7.08
CA ASN A 430 20.58 -7.45 8.22
C ASN A 430 22.07 -7.56 7.88
N TRP A 431 22.49 -8.61 7.15
CA TRP A 431 23.87 -8.77 6.67
C TRP A 431 24.35 -7.60 5.78
N LEU A 432 23.46 -6.98 5.00
CA LEU A 432 23.83 -5.86 4.13
C LEU A 432 23.78 -4.51 4.88
N THR A 433 22.84 -4.33 5.81
CA THR A 433 22.78 -3.18 6.72
C THR A 433 24.05 -3.10 7.60
N GLU A 434 24.50 -4.22 8.18
CA GLU A 434 25.79 -4.34 8.90
C GLU A 434 27.00 -3.85 8.08
N ARG A 435 26.92 -3.91 6.74
CA ARG A 435 27.99 -3.57 5.80
C ARG A 435 27.81 -2.18 5.19
N GLY A 436 26.76 -1.45 5.56
CA GLY A 436 26.49 -0.08 5.11
C GLY A 436 25.82 0.04 3.74
N LEU A 437 25.16 -1.01 3.24
CA LEU A 437 24.31 -0.87 2.06
C LEU A 437 22.95 -0.30 2.47
N MET A 438 22.50 0.76 1.80
CA MET A 438 21.12 1.27 1.95
C MET A 438 20.21 0.52 0.94
N PRO A 439 19.08 -0.06 1.37
CA PRO A 439 18.38 -1.12 0.61
C PRO A 439 17.34 -0.64 -0.42
N GLU A 440 17.06 0.66 -0.51
CA GLU A 440 15.85 1.19 -1.14
C GLU A 440 15.79 0.94 -2.66
N ASN A 441 16.93 1.03 -3.36
CA ASN A 441 17.02 0.76 -4.81
C ASN A 441 17.26 -0.72 -5.16
N THR A 442 16.94 -1.65 -4.26
CA THR A 442 17.30 -3.07 -4.41
C THR A 442 16.10 -3.99 -4.62
N ARG A 443 16.36 -5.11 -5.31
CA ARG A 443 15.51 -6.31 -5.31
C ARG A 443 16.36 -7.52 -4.97
N MET A 444 15.77 -8.66 -4.65
CA MET A 444 16.51 -9.84 -4.19
C MET A 444 16.04 -11.11 -4.90
N ARG A 445 16.95 -12.04 -5.23
CA ARG A 445 16.57 -13.37 -5.67
C ARG A 445 17.40 -14.50 -5.10
N LYS A 446 16.78 -15.66 -5.01
CA LYS A 446 17.33 -16.95 -4.61
C LYS A 446 17.63 -17.75 -5.89
N THR A 447 18.88 -18.09 -6.13
CA THR A 447 19.30 -18.83 -7.32
C THR A 447 18.97 -20.33 -7.18
N SER A 448 19.07 -21.08 -8.28
CA SER A 448 18.83 -22.53 -8.27
C SER A 448 19.89 -23.36 -7.53
N SER A 449 21.02 -22.76 -7.12
CA SER A 449 21.96 -23.35 -6.14
C SER A 449 21.59 -23.02 -4.69
N GLY A 450 20.57 -22.19 -4.46
CA GLY A 450 20.20 -21.60 -3.17
C GLY A 450 21.22 -20.57 -2.68
N ASP A 451 22.00 -19.97 -3.57
CA ASP A 451 22.77 -18.75 -3.28
C ASP A 451 21.88 -17.53 -3.54
N TYR A 452 22.27 -16.35 -3.04
CA TYR A 452 21.44 -15.15 -3.08
C TYR A 452 22.08 -14.05 -3.94
N GLU A 453 21.26 -13.36 -4.73
CA GLU A 453 21.66 -12.17 -5.48
C GLU A 453 20.78 -10.99 -5.07
N VAL A 454 21.41 -9.87 -4.68
CA VAL A 454 20.72 -8.59 -4.48
C VAL A 454 21.00 -7.72 -5.70
N LEU A 455 19.93 -7.41 -6.42
CA LEU A 455 19.92 -6.68 -7.66
C LEU A 455 19.91 -5.18 -7.34
N ILE A 456 20.88 -4.42 -7.86
CA ILE A 456 20.98 -2.96 -7.65
C ILE A 456 20.53 -2.25 -8.92
N ALA A 457 19.58 -1.31 -8.79
CA ALA A 457 19.10 -0.52 -9.91
C ALA A 457 20.16 0.50 -10.37
N SER A 458 20.67 0.36 -11.61
CA SER A 458 21.71 1.24 -12.16
C SER A 458 21.78 1.20 -13.69
N ALA A 459 22.18 2.31 -14.33
CA ALA A 459 22.37 2.40 -15.78
C ALA A 459 23.57 1.57 -16.29
N VAL A 460 24.51 1.20 -15.41
CA VAL A 460 25.65 0.35 -15.73
C VAL A 460 25.73 -0.89 -14.83
N THR A 461 26.29 -1.97 -15.38
CA THR A 461 26.53 -3.26 -14.70
C THR A 461 27.86 -3.29 -13.94
N GLU A 462 28.74 -2.32 -14.22
CA GLU A 462 30.04 -2.15 -13.57
C GLU A 462 30.23 -0.65 -13.27
N PRO A 463 29.65 -0.13 -12.19
CA PRO A 463 29.76 1.28 -11.84
C PRO A 463 31.18 1.63 -11.38
N ALA A 464 31.61 2.86 -11.69
CA ALA A 464 32.97 3.34 -11.44
C ALA A 464 33.23 3.64 -9.95
N GLN A 465 32.17 3.94 -9.20
CA GLN A 465 32.16 4.01 -7.74
C GLN A 465 31.01 3.15 -7.21
N ARG A 466 31.15 2.62 -6.00
CA ARG A 466 30.15 1.77 -5.34
C ARG A 466 30.07 2.17 -3.88
N ASP A 467 28.85 2.15 -3.35
CA ASP A 467 28.58 2.47 -1.94
C ASP A 467 29.35 1.53 -1.00
N ILE A 468 29.46 0.24 -1.38
CA ILE A 468 30.33 -0.74 -0.72
C ILE A 468 31.30 -1.41 -1.71
N LYS A 469 32.53 -1.67 -1.24
CA LYS A 469 33.65 -2.13 -2.09
C LYS A 469 33.56 -3.61 -2.43
N GLU A 470 33.25 -4.43 -1.44
CA GLU A 470 33.00 -5.85 -1.62
C GLU A 470 31.58 -6.03 -2.19
N THR A 471 31.41 -7.03 -3.05
CA THR A 471 30.12 -7.31 -3.71
C THR A 471 29.79 -8.81 -3.73
N SER A 472 30.48 -9.63 -2.94
CA SER A 472 30.27 -11.07 -2.86
C SER A 472 30.83 -11.61 -1.55
N TRP A 473 30.03 -12.36 -0.78
CA TRP A 473 30.42 -12.94 0.50
C TRP A 473 29.93 -14.39 0.62
N SER A 474 30.70 -15.23 1.31
CA SER A 474 30.17 -16.47 1.87
C SER A 474 29.41 -16.13 3.15
N LEU A 475 28.18 -16.61 3.27
CA LEU A 475 27.33 -16.40 4.44
C LEU A 475 27.74 -17.29 5.62
N GLU A 476 27.30 -16.90 6.81
CA GLU A 476 27.57 -17.59 8.07
C GLU A 476 26.25 -18.04 8.76
N GLY A 477 26.33 -18.45 10.03
CA GLY A 477 25.16 -18.82 10.83
C GLY A 477 24.30 -19.92 10.15
N PRO A 478 22.96 -19.72 10.04
CA PRO A 478 22.06 -20.71 9.45
C PRO A 478 22.29 -20.93 7.94
N TYR A 479 22.78 -19.93 7.21
CA TYR A 479 23.01 -19.99 5.76
C TYR A 479 24.47 -20.31 5.39
N LYS A 480 25.24 -20.88 6.35
CA LYS A 480 26.66 -21.14 6.19
C LYS A 480 26.97 -21.99 4.95
N GLY A 481 27.81 -21.43 4.08
CA GLY A 481 28.22 -22.08 2.82
C GLY A 481 27.35 -21.74 1.62
N LYS A 482 26.33 -20.87 1.79
CA LYS A 482 25.75 -20.10 0.69
C LYS A 482 26.57 -18.85 0.40
N THR A 483 26.37 -18.29 -0.77
CA THR A 483 26.96 -17.03 -1.24
C THR A 483 25.87 -15.95 -1.31
N LEU A 484 26.21 -14.72 -0.95
CA LEU A 484 25.41 -13.52 -1.26
C LEU A 484 26.22 -12.62 -2.19
N ARG A 485 25.62 -12.13 -3.27
CA ARG A 485 26.28 -11.29 -4.29
C ARG A 485 25.44 -10.05 -4.64
N LEU A 486 26.10 -8.90 -4.81
CA LEU A 486 25.45 -7.74 -5.45
C LEU A 486 25.57 -7.83 -6.97
N VAL A 487 24.47 -7.56 -7.68
CA VAL A 487 24.36 -7.58 -9.14
C VAL A 487 23.84 -6.24 -9.62
N PHE A 488 24.74 -5.40 -10.11
CA PHE A 488 24.39 -4.09 -10.67
C PHE A 488 23.77 -4.21 -12.06
N GLY A 489 22.91 -3.25 -12.41
CA GLY A 489 22.25 -3.17 -13.70
C GLY A 489 20.81 -3.66 -13.71
N ASP A 490 20.12 -3.73 -12.56
CA ASP A 490 18.67 -3.85 -12.61
C ASP A 490 18.07 -2.57 -13.22
N HIS A 491 16.97 -2.75 -13.95
CA HIS A 491 16.26 -1.67 -14.67
C HIS A 491 17.15 -0.81 -15.59
N LYS A 492 18.28 -1.36 -16.07
CA LYS A 492 19.36 -0.67 -16.80
C LYS A 492 18.88 0.30 -17.89
N THR A 493 17.90 -0.13 -18.68
CA THR A 493 17.34 0.65 -19.81
C THR A 493 16.57 1.88 -19.33
N GLU A 494 15.91 1.77 -18.18
CA GLU A 494 15.09 2.82 -17.55
C GLU A 494 16.01 3.78 -16.80
N MET A 495 16.89 3.27 -15.94
CA MET A 495 17.94 4.01 -15.24
C MET A 495 18.78 4.88 -16.19
N ALA A 496 19.16 4.33 -17.36
CA ALA A 496 19.87 5.10 -18.37
C ALA A 496 19.01 6.20 -19.05
N LYS A 497 17.69 6.05 -19.16
CA LYS A 497 16.79 7.12 -19.63
C LYS A 497 16.65 8.21 -18.56
N ILE A 498 16.43 7.81 -17.31
CA ILE A 498 16.30 8.67 -16.13
C ILE A 498 17.54 9.57 -16.00
N ALA A 499 18.74 8.99 -15.91
CA ALA A 499 19.99 9.75 -15.80
C ALA A 499 20.23 10.70 -16.99
N ARG A 500 19.85 10.33 -18.22
CA ARG A 500 19.93 11.25 -19.38
C ARG A 500 18.94 12.41 -19.27
N ASN A 501 17.68 12.17 -18.92
CA ASN A 501 16.69 13.23 -18.75
C ASN A 501 17.11 14.22 -17.64
N LEU A 502 17.65 13.73 -16.52
CA LEU A 502 18.14 14.57 -15.41
C LEU A 502 19.42 15.33 -15.78
N THR A 503 20.29 14.75 -16.63
CA THR A 503 21.42 15.46 -17.25
C THR A 503 20.98 16.62 -18.15
N GLU A 504 19.83 16.48 -18.83
CA GLU A 504 19.22 17.60 -19.56
C GLU A 504 18.56 18.60 -18.61
N ALA A 505 17.78 18.15 -17.62
CA ALA A 505 17.15 19.02 -16.60
C ALA A 505 18.18 19.92 -15.91
N ARG A 506 19.34 19.37 -15.52
CA ARG A 506 20.45 20.11 -14.92
C ARG A 506 20.86 21.37 -15.70
N LYS A 507 20.81 21.34 -17.04
CA LYS A 507 21.17 22.50 -17.89
C LYS A 507 20.22 23.69 -17.71
N TYR A 508 19.00 23.43 -17.25
CA TYR A 508 17.94 24.42 -17.03
C TYR A 508 17.76 24.77 -15.55
N ALA A 509 18.46 24.10 -14.63
CA ALA A 509 18.46 24.39 -13.19
C ALA A 509 18.55 25.89 -12.90
N LEU A 510 17.65 26.42 -12.10
CA LEU A 510 17.49 27.86 -11.87
C LEU A 510 18.48 28.39 -10.83
N ASN A 511 19.01 27.50 -9.98
CA ASN A 511 19.95 27.85 -8.92
C ASN A 511 21.00 26.77 -8.58
N ASP A 512 21.91 27.15 -7.68
CA ASP A 512 23.09 26.37 -7.27
C ASP A 512 22.77 25.08 -6.49
N HIS A 513 21.59 24.97 -5.87
CA HIS A 513 21.12 23.75 -5.21
C HIS A 513 20.50 22.79 -6.23
N GLU A 514 19.67 23.30 -7.14
CA GLU A 514 19.12 22.50 -8.25
C GLU A 514 20.21 21.86 -9.12
N ASP A 515 21.28 22.58 -9.48
CA ASP A 515 22.37 22.02 -10.29
C ASP A 515 23.05 20.82 -9.61
N LYS A 516 23.32 20.95 -8.30
CA LYS A 516 23.98 19.91 -7.50
C LYS A 516 23.05 18.74 -7.22
N MET A 517 21.80 19.01 -6.86
CA MET A 517 20.73 18.00 -6.70
C MET A 517 20.62 17.14 -7.97
N GLN A 518 20.48 17.77 -9.15
CA GLN A 518 20.40 17.05 -10.42
C GLN A 518 21.71 16.32 -10.76
N ALA A 519 22.87 16.85 -10.38
CA ALA A 519 24.15 16.15 -10.55
C ALA A 519 24.25 14.88 -9.70
N GLU A 520 23.79 14.91 -8.45
CA GLU A 520 23.80 13.77 -7.55
C GLU A 520 22.74 12.73 -7.93
N TYR A 521 21.52 13.14 -8.33
CA TYR A 521 20.53 12.23 -8.93
C TYR A 521 21.10 11.50 -10.17
N VAL A 522 21.85 12.20 -11.04
CA VAL A 522 22.49 11.58 -12.21
C VAL A 522 23.48 10.50 -11.80
N LYS A 523 24.28 10.68 -10.75
CA LYS A 523 25.16 9.62 -10.22
C LYS A 523 24.34 8.47 -9.63
N ALA A 524 23.32 8.77 -8.82
CA ALA A 524 22.49 7.79 -8.15
C ALA A 524 21.90 6.77 -9.14
N PHE A 525 21.26 7.25 -10.21
CA PHE A 525 20.64 6.39 -11.21
C PHE A 525 21.62 5.87 -12.27
N HIS A 526 22.77 6.51 -12.48
CA HIS A 526 23.80 5.97 -13.36
C HIS A 526 24.51 4.77 -12.71
N ASP A 527 25.07 4.97 -11.52
CA ASP A 527 25.96 4.01 -10.86
C ASP A 527 25.26 3.12 -9.81
N GLY A 528 24.03 3.44 -9.40
CA GLY A 528 23.27 2.71 -8.39
C GLY A 528 23.59 3.12 -6.95
N SER A 529 24.05 4.35 -6.74
CA SER A 529 24.48 4.87 -5.43
C SER A 529 23.31 5.50 -4.67
N MET A 530 22.93 4.90 -3.55
CA MET A 530 21.97 5.48 -2.61
C MET A 530 22.62 6.56 -1.74
N TYR A 531 23.94 6.55 -1.54
CA TYR A 531 24.63 7.71 -0.95
C TYR A 531 24.53 8.96 -1.84
N ALA A 532 24.68 8.82 -3.17
CA ALA A 532 24.44 9.94 -4.08
C ALA A 532 22.97 10.40 -4.09
N HIS A 533 22.00 9.48 -3.99
CA HIS A 533 20.60 9.86 -3.80
C HIS A 533 20.43 10.66 -2.49
N LYS A 534 21.03 10.20 -1.39
CA LYS A 534 20.98 10.89 -0.09
C LYS A 534 21.57 12.31 -0.15
N ASP A 535 22.66 12.50 -0.89
CA ASP A 535 23.27 13.82 -1.09
C ASP A 535 22.48 14.72 -2.05
N SER A 536 21.74 14.17 -3.03
CA SER A 536 20.79 14.97 -3.82
C SER A 536 19.70 15.56 -2.91
N GLN A 537 19.17 14.77 -1.97
CA GLN A 537 18.19 15.22 -0.99
C GLN A 537 18.76 16.30 -0.06
N ARG A 538 20.04 16.23 0.33
CA ARG A 538 20.74 17.31 1.07
C ARG A 538 20.81 18.62 0.32
N HIS A 539 20.86 18.61 -1.01
CA HIS A 539 20.76 19.81 -1.82
C HIS A 539 19.30 20.28 -1.92
N TRP A 540 18.37 19.35 -2.16
CA TRP A 540 16.94 19.61 -2.31
C TRP A 540 16.28 20.30 -1.10
N ILE A 541 16.52 19.83 0.14
CA ILE A 541 15.91 20.46 1.33
C ILE A 541 16.37 21.91 1.58
N LYS A 542 17.49 22.31 0.95
CA LYS A 542 18.08 23.66 1.04
C LYS A 542 17.65 24.57 -0.12
N ASP A 543 17.04 24.01 -1.17
CA ASP A 543 16.37 24.75 -2.24
C ASP A 543 14.97 25.18 -1.76
N LYS A 544 14.81 26.43 -1.35
CA LYS A 544 13.59 26.91 -0.68
C LYS A 544 12.69 27.73 -1.62
N GLY A 545 11.41 27.39 -1.66
CA GLY A 545 10.37 28.03 -2.49
C GLY A 545 10.63 28.08 -4.00
N PRO A 546 11.09 26.99 -4.66
CA PRO A 546 11.30 26.98 -6.11
C PRO A 546 9.99 27.17 -6.89
N MET A 547 10.07 27.65 -8.14
CA MET A 547 8.88 27.77 -9.01
C MET A 547 8.38 26.42 -9.52
N VAL A 548 9.29 25.46 -9.65
CA VAL A 548 9.03 24.06 -10.02
C VAL A 548 9.63 23.21 -8.90
N GLU A 549 8.79 22.54 -8.13
CA GLU A 549 9.20 21.62 -7.07
C GLU A 549 9.23 20.18 -7.60
N CYS A 550 10.19 19.38 -7.15
CA CYS A 550 10.38 18.01 -7.64
C CYS A 550 11.12 17.11 -6.65
N ASN A 551 10.70 15.84 -6.58
CA ASN A 551 11.51 14.74 -6.05
C ASN A 551 11.46 13.53 -7.02
N ILE A 552 12.42 12.62 -6.94
CA ILE A 552 12.54 11.45 -7.83
C ILE A 552 13.50 10.41 -7.27
N GLY A 553 13.09 9.13 -7.22
CA GLY A 553 13.96 8.04 -6.79
C GLY A 553 13.21 6.77 -6.39
N PHE A 554 13.82 5.99 -5.50
CA PHE A 554 13.17 4.90 -4.77
C PHE A 554 12.90 5.44 -3.37
N ILE A 555 11.65 5.83 -3.09
CA ILE A 555 11.33 6.74 -1.97
C ILE A 555 10.52 6.03 -0.88
N GLU A 556 9.40 5.42 -1.26
CA GLU A 556 8.39 4.95 -0.33
C GLU A 556 8.35 3.41 -0.23
N THR A 557 8.41 2.85 0.98
CA THR A 557 8.63 1.40 1.18
C THR A 557 7.37 0.56 1.42
N TYR A 558 6.17 1.14 1.31
CA TYR A 558 4.88 0.50 1.65
C TYR A 558 4.67 -0.90 1.02
N ARG A 559 5.16 -1.11 -0.21
CA ARG A 559 4.83 -2.29 -1.04
C ARG A 559 5.90 -3.39 -1.02
N ASP A 560 7.02 -3.17 -0.33
CA ASP A 560 7.90 -4.26 0.07
C ASP A 560 7.29 -4.90 1.34
N PRO A 561 6.93 -6.19 1.35
CA PRO A 561 6.42 -6.84 2.57
C PRO A 561 7.42 -6.82 3.74
N HIS A 562 8.71 -6.58 3.46
CA HIS A 562 9.74 -6.37 4.47
C HIS A 562 9.95 -4.89 4.86
N GLY A 563 9.33 -3.94 4.14
CA GLY A 563 9.29 -2.51 4.48
C GLY A 563 10.59 -1.73 4.25
N ILE A 564 11.56 -2.25 3.49
CA ILE A 564 12.88 -1.61 3.31
C ILE A 564 13.24 -1.24 1.86
N ARG A 565 12.59 -1.83 0.84
CA ARG A 565 12.81 -1.50 -0.58
C ARG A 565 11.79 -0.47 -1.02
N GLY A 566 12.23 0.58 -1.70
CA GLY A 566 11.36 1.66 -2.15
C GLY A 566 10.66 1.33 -3.47
N GLU A 567 9.40 1.70 -3.62
CA GLU A 567 8.78 1.80 -4.93
C GLU A 567 9.41 2.98 -5.70
N TRP A 568 9.58 2.84 -7.02
CA TRP A 568 10.02 3.95 -7.84
C TRP A 568 8.95 5.04 -7.91
N GLU A 569 9.33 6.28 -7.65
CA GLU A 569 8.48 7.42 -7.93
C GLU A 569 9.25 8.66 -8.41
N GLY A 570 8.49 9.65 -8.88
CA GLY A 570 8.99 11.01 -9.04
C GLY A 570 7.94 11.97 -9.56
N PHE A 571 8.10 13.25 -9.22
CA PHE A 571 7.13 14.28 -9.58
C PHE A 571 7.77 15.59 -10.06
N ALA A 572 6.96 16.35 -10.79
CA ALA A 572 7.18 17.77 -11.05
C ALA A 572 5.87 18.51 -10.78
N SER A 573 5.95 19.60 -10.02
CA SER A 573 4.80 20.38 -9.55
C SER A 573 5.12 21.87 -9.53
N MET A 574 4.11 22.74 -9.58
CA MET A 574 4.29 24.19 -9.44
C MET A 574 3.73 24.69 -8.11
N VAL A 575 4.42 25.62 -7.46
CA VAL A 575 4.00 26.19 -6.18
C VAL A 575 2.77 27.09 -6.34
N ASN A 576 1.69 26.76 -5.64
CA ASN A 576 0.53 27.62 -5.43
C ASN A 576 0.86 28.68 -4.37
N LYS A 577 1.30 29.86 -4.83
CA LYS A 577 1.70 30.99 -3.96
C LYS A 577 0.58 31.62 -3.13
N GLU A 578 -0.69 31.25 -3.38
CA GLU A 578 -1.81 31.70 -2.56
C GLU A 578 -2.03 30.75 -1.38
N ARG A 579 -2.25 29.45 -1.64
CA ARG A 579 -2.41 28.43 -0.58
C ARG A 579 -1.15 28.28 0.28
N THR A 580 0.04 28.38 -0.31
CA THR A 580 1.33 28.34 0.42
C THR A 580 1.44 29.40 1.51
N ARG A 581 0.67 30.50 1.47
CA ARG A 581 0.67 31.49 2.56
C ARG A 581 0.11 30.92 3.87
N ALA A 582 -0.97 30.14 3.81
CA ALA A 582 -1.56 29.51 5.00
C ALA A 582 -0.60 28.48 5.61
N PHE A 583 0.08 27.68 4.77
CA PHE A 583 1.10 26.73 5.23
C PHE A 583 2.33 27.43 5.83
N ALA A 584 2.77 28.57 5.28
CA ALA A 584 3.82 29.39 5.88
C ALA A 584 3.41 29.97 7.24
N GLU A 585 2.20 30.51 7.36
CA GLU A 585 1.65 30.98 8.66
C GLU A 585 1.49 29.83 9.67
N LEU A 586 1.23 28.59 9.21
CA LEU A 586 1.21 27.39 10.05
C LEU A 586 2.61 27.02 10.55
N VAL A 587 3.63 27.05 9.69
CA VAL A 587 5.05 26.84 10.05
C VAL A 587 5.54 27.88 11.06
N ASP A 588 5.22 29.16 10.85
CA ASP A 588 5.51 30.24 11.82
C ASP A 588 4.82 30.00 13.17
N SER A 589 3.65 29.35 13.18
CA SER A 589 2.93 29.00 14.41
C SER A 589 3.47 27.75 15.14
N ALA A 590 4.14 26.83 14.43
CA ALA A 590 4.50 25.50 14.93
C ALA A 590 5.23 25.49 16.30
N PRO A 591 6.20 26.38 16.59
CA PRO A 591 6.83 26.45 17.92
C PRO A 591 5.87 26.70 19.10
N ALA A 592 4.67 27.23 18.84
CA ALA A 592 3.59 27.39 19.82
C ALA A 592 2.54 26.26 19.79
N GLN A 593 2.51 25.43 18.74
CA GLN A 593 1.63 24.26 18.64
C GLN A 593 2.29 23.00 19.22
N ILE A 594 3.58 22.79 18.97
CA ILE A 594 4.34 21.60 19.41
C ILE A 594 4.21 21.33 20.92
N PRO A 595 4.25 22.33 21.84
CA PRO A 595 4.04 22.11 23.27
C PRO A 595 2.62 21.68 23.69
N LYS A 596 1.68 21.53 22.74
CA LYS A 596 0.33 20.98 22.94
C LYS A 596 0.24 19.49 22.64
N LEU A 597 1.25 18.92 21.98
CA LEU A 597 1.33 17.49 21.65
C LEU A 597 1.43 16.65 22.93
N PRO A 598 0.86 15.43 22.97
CA PRO A 598 0.67 14.68 24.22
C PRO A 598 1.93 14.02 24.80
N TRP A 599 3.11 14.23 24.20
CA TRP A 599 4.38 13.64 24.66
C TRP A 599 5.27 14.65 25.42
N PRO A 600 6.10 14.19 26.39
CA PRO A 600 7.06 15.05 27.08
C PRO A 600 8.10 15.65 26.13
N LYS A 601 8.69 16.79 26.51
CA LYS A 601 9.71 17.48 25.69
C LYS A 601 10.91 16.58 25.37
N GLU A 602 11.23 15.65 26.26
CA GLU A 602 12.32 14.67 26.11
C GLU A 602 12.10 13.70 24.93
N PHE A 603 10.88 13.60 24.40
CA PHE A 603 10.50 12.85 23.21
C PHE A 603 10.24 13.74 21.98
N GLU A 604 10.61 15.03 22.06
CA GLU A 604 10.55 15.98 20.94
C GLU A 604 11.97 16.38 20.48
N LYS A 605 12.10 16.81 19.22
CA LYS A 605 13.37 17.23 18.62
C LYS A 605 13.95 18.42 19.40
N ASP A 606 15.24 18.38 19.75
CA ASP A 606 15.87 19.37 20.64
C ASP A 606 15.79 20.80 20.10
N ASN A 607 15.75 20.92 18.76
CA ASN A 607 15.46 22.15 18.04
C ASN A 607 14.42 21.82 16.94
N PHE A 608 13.36 22.61 16.85
CA PHE A 608 12.45 22.53 15.70
C PHE A 608 13.11 23.17 14.47
N LEU A 609 13.44 22.34 13.48
CA LEU A 609 13.96 22.79 12.19
C LEU A 609 12.77 23.14 11.29
N ALA A 610 12.41 24.42 11.22
CA ALA A 610 11.30 24.90 10.41
C ALA A 610 11.46 24.44 8.93
N PRO A 611 10.55 23.61 8.40
CA PRO A 611 10.67 23.07 7.05
C PRO A 611 10.27 24.12 6.00
N ASP A 612 10.43 23.77 4.72
CA ASP A 612 9.59 24.43 3.71
C ASP A 612 8.21 23.74 3.74
N PHE A 613 7.12 24.49 3.68
CA PHE A 613 5.79 23.90 3.50
C PHE A 613 5.08 24.61 2.35
N THR A 614 5.03 23.93 1.20
CA THR A 614 4.43 24.46 -0.02
C THR A 614 3.12 23.74 -0.36
N SER A 615 2.15 24.51 -0.85
CA SER A 615 1.02 23.94 -1.58
C SER A 615 1.43 23.84 -3.05
N LEU A 616 1.30 22.64 -3.62
CA LEU A 616 1.79 22.28 -4.94
C LEU A 616 0.65 21.86 -5.85
N GLU A 617 0.73 22.27 -7.12
CA GLU A 617 -0.14 21.79 -8.18
C GLU A 617 0.66 20.80 -9.04
N VAL A 618 0.24 19.54 -9.09
CA VAL A 618 0.97 18.45 -9.75
C VAL A 618 0.87 18.58 -11.27
N LEU A 619 2.03 18.62 -11.95
CA LEU A 619 2.14 18.53 -13.42
C LEU A 619 2.32 17.09 -13.89
N THR A 620 3.08 16.32 -13.12
CA THR A 620 3.33 14.90 -13.38
C THR A 620 3.70 14.26 -12.06
N PHE A 621 3.05 13.15 -11.74
CA PHE A 621 3.51 12.20 -10.73
C PHE A 621 3.63 10.86 -11.47
N ALA A 622 4.75 10.16 -11.30
CA ALA A 622 4.92 8.79 -11.77
C ALA A 622 5.17 7.91 -10.55
N GLY A 623 4.37 6.88 -10.40
CA GLY A 623 4.29 6.00 -9.22
C GLY A 623 3.03 5.14 -9.34
N SER A 624 2.72 4.33 -8.34
CA SER A 624 1.51 3.50 -8.34
C SER A 624 0.23 4.25 -7.92
N GLY A 625 0.39 5.36 -7.20
CA GLY A 625 -0.68 6.28 -6.81
C GLY A 625 -0.20 7.73 -6.80
N ILE A 626 -1.06 8.66 -6.41
CA ILE A 626 -0.72 10.07 -6.18
C ILE A 626 -1.26 10.45 -4.79
N PRO A 627 -0.41 10.87 -3.84
CA PRO A 627 -0.82 11.11 -2.46
C PRO A 627 -1.51 12.48 -2.27
N ALA A 628 -2.01 12.73 -1.06
CA ALA A 628 -2.62 14.00 -0.65
C ALA A 628 -1.58 15.05 -0.21
N GLY A 629 -0.51 14.60 0.43
CA GLY A 629 0.67 15.35 0.84
C GLY A 629 1.91 14.44 0.84
N ILE A 630 3.10 14.99 1.17
CA ILE A 630 4.32 14.18 1.42
C ILE A 630 5.26 14.90 2.41
N ASN A 631 5.82 14.16 3.38
CA ASN A 631 6.92 14.59 4.25
C ASN A 631 8.25 13.92 3.86
N ILE A 632 9.14 14.64 3.18
CA ILE A 632 10.36 14.06 2.58
C ILE A 632 11.62 14.91 2.87
N PRO A 633 12.83 14.33 2.79
CA PRO A 633 13.16 12.96 2.38
C PRO A 633 13.03 11.95 3.52
N ASN A 634 12.86 10.66 3.18
CA ASN A 634 12.74 9.52 4.12
C ASN A 634 14.09 9.11 4.77
N TYR A 635 14.95 10.09 5.04
CA TYR A 635 16.26 9.91 5.67
C TYR A 635 16.27 10.54 7.06
N ASP A 636 16.13 9.72 8.10
CA ASP A 636 15.99 10.20 9.49
C ASP A 636 17.17 11.05 9.97
N ASP A 637 18.39 10.81 9.50
CA ASP A 637 19.56 11.67 9.80
C ASP A 637 19.41 13.06 9.18
N ILE A 638 18.83 13.18 8.00
CA ILE A 638 18.52 14.47 7.36
C ILE A 638 17.33 15.13 8.07
N ARG A 639 16.23 14.41 8.30
CA ARG A 639 15.01 14.90 8.99
C ARG A 639 15.29 15.39 10.42
N GLN A 640 16.27 14.80 11.12
CA GLN A 640 16.68 15.21 12.46
C GLN A 640 17.72 16.34 12.50
N ASN A 641 18.73 16.32 11.59
CA ASN A 641 19.93 17.17 11.75
C ASN A 641 20.08 18.28 10.71
N GLU A 642 19.41 18.21 9.56
CA GLU A 642 19.53 19.19 8.47
C GLU A 642 18.20 19.85 8.07
N GLY A 643 17.09 19.14 8.18
CA GLY A 643 15.74 19.62 7.88
C GLY A 643 14.99 18.75 6.86
N PHE A 644 13.79 19.19 6.47
CA PHE A 644 12.91 18.49 5.55
C PHE A 644 12.02 19.49 4.78
N LYS A 645 11.14 18.97 3.91
CA LYS A 645 10.05 19.72 3.27
C LYS A 645 8.73 18.97 3.48
N ASN A 646 7.65 19.73 3.60
CA ASN A 646 6.28 19.25 3.50
C ASN A 646 5.65 19.78 2.21
N VAL A 647 4.81 18.97 1.58
CA VAL A 647 4.05 19.38 0.39
C VAL A 647 2.59 18.99 0.54
N SER A 648 1.68 19.85 0.06
CA SER A 648 0.23 19.57 -0.01
C SER A 648 -0.22 19.65 -1.46
N LEU A 649 -0.73 18.55 -2.02
CA LEU A 649 -0.95 18.41 -3.47
C LEU A 649 -2.34 18.94 -3.87
N GLY A 650 -2.44 20.26 -3.99
CA GLY A 650 -3.67 21.04 -4.06
C GLY A 650 -4.68 20.61 -5.13
N ASN A 651 -4.23 20.28 -6.34
CA ASN A 651 -5.08 19.78 -7.42
C ASN A 651 -5.43 18.29 -7.31
N VAL A 652 -4.75 17.53 -6.45
CA VAL A 652 -5.15 16.17 -6.07
C VAL A 652 -6.26 16.23 -5.02
N LEU A 653 -6.09 17.06 -3.97
CA LEU A 653 -7.13 17.35 -2.97
C LEU A 653 -8.43 17.86 -3.61
N SER A 654 -8.31 18.67 -4.67
CA SER A 654 -9.45 19.27 -5.38
C SER A 654 -10.04 18.36 -6.49
N ALA A 655 -9.53 17.13 -6.68
CA ALA A 655 -9.93 16.23 -7.78
C ALA A 655 -11.20 15.44 -7.47
N ALA A 656 -12.35 16.12 -7.40
CA ALA A 656 -13.63 15.49 -7.11
C ALA A 656 -14.21 14.67 -8.27
N ALA A 657 -14.71 13.47 -7.95
CA ALA A 657 -15.59 12.68 -8.82
C ALA A 657 -16.98 13.34 -8.98
N PRO A 658 -17.83 12.88 -9.93
CA PRO A 658 -19.23 13.31 -10.02
C PRO A 658 -19.99 13.16 -8.70
N LYS A 659 -20.96 14.05 -8.46
CA LYS A 659 -21.60 14.22 -7.14
C LYS A 659 -22.63 13.14 -6.82
N GLU A 660 -22.16 11.98 -6.39
CA GLU A 660 -22.94 10.95 -5.71
C GLU A 660 -22.97 11.19 -4.18
N PRO A 661 -24.00 10.75 -3.45
CA PRO A 661 -24.01 10.79 -1.98
C PRO A 661 -22.82 9.99 -1.42
N THR A 662 -22.19 10.48 -0.36
CA THR A 662 -20.98 9.86 0.18
C THR A 662 -21.34 8.65 1.04
N PRO A 663 -20.91 7.42 0.70
CA PRO A 663 -21.29 6.23 1.46
C PRO A 663 -20.88 6.32 2.93
N PHE A 664 -21.76 5.84 3.81
CA PHE A 664 -21.64 5.84 5.28
C PHE A 664 -21.74 7.22 5.97
N ILE A 665 -22.12 8.27 5.23
CA ILE A 665 -22.61 9.54 5.81
C ILE A 665 -24.14 9.47 5.95
N LEU A 666 -24.72 10.10 6.97
CA LEU A 666 -26.17 10.19 7.14
C LEU A 666 -26.76 11.29 6.24
N ASP A 667 -27.98 11.10 5.74
CA ASP A 667 -28.69 12.08 4.88
C ASP A 667 -28.72 13.50 5.48
N GLY A 668 -28.83 13.62 6.82
CA GLY A 668 -28.83 14.90 7.53
C GLY A 668 -27.47 15.59 7.60
N ASP A 669 -26.39 14.84 7.47
CA ASP A 669 -25.00 15.32 7.58
C ASP A 669 -24.35 15.50 6.18
N GLN A 670 -24.98 15.04 5.11
CA GLN A 670 -24.43 15.08 3.75
C GLN A 670 -24.19 16.50 3.24
N ASP A 671 -25.09 17.45 3.52
CA ASP A 671 -24.94 18.85 3.09
C ASP A 671 -23.78 19.56 3.81
N VAL A 672 -23.55 19.29 5.10
CA VAL A 672 -22.42 19.86 5.85
C VAL A 672 -21.10 19.18 5.46
N PHE A 673 -21.12 17.86 5.24
CA PHE A 673 -19.98 17.11 4.73
C PHE A 673 -19.55 17.62 3.34
N ASP A 674 -20.48 17.74 2.38
CA ASP A 674 -20.18 18.23 1.03
C ASP A 674 -19.72 19.69 1.00
N ALA A 675 -20.16 20.52 1.93
CA ALA A 675 -19.77 21.92 2.02
C ALA A 675 -18.34 22.12 2.55
N TYR A 676 -17.83 21.19 3.37
CA TYR A 676 -16.63 21.42 4.18
C TYR A 676 -15.55 20.34 4.15
N ARG A 677 -15.81 19.13 3.62
CA ARG A 677 -14.82 18.03 3.59
C ARG A 677 -13.47 18.44 2.97
N ASP A 678 -13.49 19.24 1.91
CA ASP A 678 -12.29 19.70 1.22
C ASP A 678 -11.44 20.64 2.12
N GLN A 679 -12.09 21.44 2.96
CA GLN A 679 -11.44 22.32 3.95
C GLN A 679 -11.01 21.57 5.22
N ALA A 680 -11.81 20.59 5.66
CA ALA A 680 -11.46 19.67 6.74
C ALA A 680 -10.18 18.88 6.38
N PHE A 681 -10.10 18.38 5.14
CA PHE A 681 -8.96 17.62 4.65
C PHE A 681 -7.73 18.50 4.39
N GLU A 682 -7.88 19.75 3.93
CA GLU A 682 -6.76 20.70 3.83
C GLU A 682 -6.14 21.02 5.22
N VAL A 683 -6.97 21.16 6.26
CA VAL A 683 -6.50 21.29 7.66
C VAL A 683 -5.83 20.00 8.15
N GLN A 684 -6.47 18.85 7.91
CA GLN A 684 -5.98 17.53 8.33
C GLN A 684 -4.59 17.24 7.73
N VAL A 685 -4.44 17.35 6.41
CA VAL A 685 -3.15 17.22 5.71
C VAL A 685 -2.14 18.24 6.25
N GLY A 686 -2.54 19.50 6.45
CA GLY A 686 -1.65 20.52 7.01
C GLY A 686 -1.06 20.16 8.39
N LEU A 687 -1.83 19.47 9.24
CA LEU A 687 -1.39 19.06 10.57
C LEU A 687 -0.66 17.71 10.56
N HIS A 688 -1.16 16.74 9.79
CA HIS A 688 -0.54 15.43 9.54
C HIS A 688 0.91 15.61 9.09
N GLU A 689 1.12 16.44 8.07
CA GLU A 689 2.41 16.70 7.46
C GLU A 689 3.40 17.38 8.40
N LEU A 690 3.05 18.55 8.93
CA LEU A 690 3.98 19.41 9.65
C LEU A 690 4.16 18.99 11.12
N LEU A 691 3.10 18.55 11.76
CA LEU A 691 3.06 18.30 13.21
C LEU A 691 2.91 16.82 13.55
N GLY A 692 2.37 16.00 12.64
CA GLY A 692 2.52 14.54 12.66
C GLY A 692 3.95 14.14 12.29
N HIS A 693 4.22 13.88 11.00
CA HIS A 693 5.54 13.45 10.51
C HIS A 693 6.69 14.40 10.90
N GLY A 694 6.44 15.71 10.88
CA GLY A 694 7.47 16.71 11.19
C GLY A 694 7.95 16.75 12.65
N CYS A 695 7.20 16.19 13.61
CA CYS A 695 7.50 16.25 15.06
C CYS A 695 7.69 14.86 15.69
N GLY A 696 8.28 14.85 16.89
CA GLY A 696 8.69 13.64 17.62
C GLY A 696 10.16 13.27 17.38
N LYS A 697 10.79 12.68 18.41
CA LYS A 697 12.22 12.32 18.43
C LYS A 697 12.40 10.81 18.58
N LEU A 698 13.11 10.21 17.62
CA LEU A 698 13.68 8.87 17.80
C LEU A 698 14.83 8.97 18.80
N LEU A 699 14.80 8.17 19.87
CA LEU A 699 15.93 8.05 20.81
C LEU A 699 16.95 7.08 20.20
N GLN A 700 18.17 7.55 19.93
CA GLN A 700 19.16 6.81 19.15
C GLN A 700 20.57 6.84 19.74
N GLU A 701 21.27 5.73 19.62
CA GLU A 701 22.72 5.60 19.73
C GLU A 701 23.32 5.88 18.35
N THR A 702 23.60 7.16 18.08
CA THR A 702 24.01 7.70 16.76
C THR A 702 25.34 7.15 16.25
N GLU A 703 26.29 6.91 17.15
CA GLU A 703 27.55 6.19 16.95
C GLU A 703 27.77 5.32 18.20
N PRO A 704 28.59 4.26 18.16
CA PRO A 704 28.80 3.38 19.32
C PRO A 704 29.18 4.16 20.60
N GLY A 705 28.31 4.11 21.62
CA GLY A 705 28.49 4.86 22.87
C GLY A 705 28.18 6.38 22.82
N LYS A 706 27.58 6.89 21.74
CA LYS A 706 27.22 8.31 21.54
C LYS A 706 25.73 8.43 21.24
N TYR A 707 24.99 9.05 22.16
CA TYR A 707 23.53 9.08 22.18
C TYR A 707 22.98 10.47 21.82
N ASN A 708 21.81 10.54 21.19
CA ASN A 708 21.08 11.81 21.02
C ASN A 708 20.24 12.20 22.26
N PHE A 709 20.39 11.48 23.38
CA PHE A 709 19.71 11.71 24.65
C PHE A 709 20.65 11.42 25.83
N ASP A 710 20.24 11.81 27.05
CA ASP A 710 21.00 11.49 28.28
C ASP A 710 20.83 10.01 28.63
N VAL A 711 21.85 9.20 28.38
CA VAL A 711 21.82 7.74 28.65
C VAL A 711 22.08 7.38 30.12
N ASP A 712 22.71 8.28 30.90
CA ASP A 712 22.91 8.10 32.35
C ASP A 712 21.62 8.45 33.12
N ASN A 713 20.85 9.40 32.59
CA ASN A 713 19.50 9.73 33.04
C ASN A 713 18.45 9.69 31.91
N PRO A 714 18.07 8.48 31.43
CA PRO A 714 17.11 8.34 30.33
C PRO A 714 15.76 9.00 30.60
N PRO A 715 15.06 9.48 29.54
CA PRO A 715 13.70 9.99 29.63
C PRO A 715 12.75 9.05 30.37
N MET A 716 11.78 9.63 31.08
CA MET A 716 10.68 8.89 31.68
C MET A 716 9.62 8.65 30.60
N ASN A 717 9.37 7.39 30.26
CA ASN A 717 8.33 7.01 29.30
C ASN A 717 6.95 7.45 29.85
N PRO A 718 6.16 8.24 29.09
CA PRO A 718 4.91 8.82 29.58
C PRO A 718 3.79 7.78 29.80
N VAL A 719 3.92 6.57 29.22
CA VAL A 719 2.94 5.49 29.32
C VAL A 719 3.29 4.51 30.46
N THR A 720 4.57 4.17 30.64
CA THR A 720 4.99 3.24 31.71
C THR A 720 5.27 3.93 33.05
N GLY A 721 5.59 5.23 33.04
CA GLY A 721 6.12 5.93 34.22
C GLY A 721 7.53 5.47 34.64
N GLU A 722 8.21 4.65 33.84
CA GLU A 722 9.59 4.20 34.07
C GLU A 722 10.59 4.94 33.15
N LYS A 723 11.88 4.86 33.48
CA LYS A 723 12.96 5.24 32.55
C LYS A 723 12.95 4.36 31.30
N VAL A 724 13.20 4.97 30.14
CA VAL A 724 13.41 4.27 28.86
C VAL A 724 14.57 3.27 28.96
N LYS A 725 14.37 2.07 28.37
CA LYS A 725 15.31 0.94 28.39
C LYS A 725 15.75 0.49 26.97
N THR A 726 15.21 1.12 25.93
CA THR A 726 15.38 0.76 24.51
C THR A 726 15.54 2.01 23.64
N TRP A 727 16.31 1.90 22.57
CA TRP A 727 16.65 2.97 21.64
C TRP A 727 17.24 2.37 20.35
N TYR A 728 17.18 3.09 19.24
CA TYR A 728 17.76 2.63 17.96
C TYR A 728 19.29 2.55 18.05
N LYS A 729 19.87 1.50 17.48
CA LYS A 729 21.31 1.28 17.37
C LYS A 729 21.93 1.98 16.14
N PRO A 730 23.26 2.12 16.06
CA PRO A 730 23.91 2.69 14.89
C PRO A 730 23.54 1.91 13.60
N GLY A 731 22.80 2.54 12.70
CA GLY A 731 22.32 1.94 11.45
C GLY A 731 20.88 1.42 11.47
N GLU A 732 20.21 1.35 12.63
CA GLU A 732 18.78 1.03 12.70
C GLU A 732 17.92 2.26 12.32
N THR A 733 16.84 2.02 11.58
CA THR A 733 15.84 3.02 11.17
C THR A 733 14.46 2.63 11.67
N TRP A 734 13.47 3.53 11.55
CA TRP A 734 12.07 3.21 11.83
C TRP A 734 11.62 1.93 11.11
N GLY A 735 11.85 1.86 9.79
CA GLY A 735 11.49 0.71 8.95
C GLY A 735 12.23 -0.59 9.33
N SER A 736 13.52 -0.52 9.69
CA SER A 736 14.27 -1.75 10.03
C SER A 736 13.85 -2.37 11.37
N VAL A 737 13.26 -1.59 12.28
CA VAL A 737 12.83 -2.06 13.62
C VAL A 737 11.35 -2.45 13.65
N PHE A 738 10.48 -1.74 12.91
CA PHE A 738 9.04 -2.03 12.86
C PHE A 738 8.64 -2.92 11.66
N GLY A 739 9.53 -3.12 10.69
CA GLY A 739 9.29 -3.91 9.49
C GLY A 739 8.05 -3.42 8.71
N GLY A 740 7.29 -4.36 8.15
CA GLY A 740 6.04 -4.06 7.43
C GLY A 740 4.92 -3.40 8.25
N MET A 741 5.04 -3.29 9.58
CA MET A 741 4.11 -2.48 10.39
C MET A 741 4.55 -1.02 10.54
N GLY A 742 5.80 -0.69 10.20
CA GLY A 742 6.37 0.64 10.35
C GLY A 742 5.55 1.74 9.68
N PRO A 743 5.24 1.63 8.37
CA PRO A 743 4.52 2.69 7.67
C PRO A 743 3.13 2.96 8.28
N THR A 744 2.27 1.94 8.40
CA THR A 744 0.91 2.11 8.95
C THR A 744 0.87 2.63 10.39
N TYR A 745 1.89 2.33 11.22
CA TYR A 745 1.99 2.88 12.57
C TYR A 745 2.37 4.37 12.56
N GLU A 746 3.23 4.80 11.65
CA GLU A 746 3.60 6.22 11.47
C GLU A 746 2.43 7.04 10.89
N GLU A 747 1.69 6.50 9.91
CA GLU A 747 0.44 7.10 9.41
C GLU A 747 -0.57 7.31 10.54
N CYS A 748 -0.81 6.27 11.34
CA CYS A 748 -1.71 6.32 12.50
C CYS A 748 -1.28 7.38 13.52
N ARG A 749 0.03 7.56 13.73
CA ARG A 749 0.58 8.62 14.58
C ARG A 749 0.34 10.01 13.98
N ALA A 750 0.60 10.21 12.69
CA ALA A 750 0.45 11.50 12.02
C ALA A 750 -1.01 11.95 11.97
N GLU A 751 -1.93 11.04 11.64
CA GLU A 751 -3.38 11.26 11.72
C GLU A 751 -3.86 11.53 13.14
N SER A 752 -3.37 10.79 14.13
CA SER A 752 -3.71 11.06 15.55
C SER A 752 -3.29 12.46 15.99
N VAL A 753 -2.15 12.97 15.51
CA VAL A 753 -1.75 14.36 15.76
C VAL A 753 -2.69 15.34 15.06
N ALA A 754 -3.01 15.13 13.78
CA ALA A 754 -3.94 15.97 13.03
C ALA A 754 -5.29 16.08 13.73
N MET A 755 -5.86 14.94 14.15
CA MET A 755 -7.11 14.89 14.90
C MET A 755 -7.00 15.51 16.29
N SER A 756 -5.85 15.44 16.97
CA SER A 756 -5.67 16.09 18.28
C SER A 756 -5.57 17.62 18.22
N LEU A 757 -5.08 18.16 17.10
CA LEU A 757 -4.86 19.60 16.92
C LEU A 757 -5.97 20.31 16.11
N CYS A 758 -6.75 19.59 15.31
CA CYS A 758 -7.86 20.17 14.56
C CYS A 758 -8.94 20.92 15.41
N PRO A 759 -9.18 20.63 16.71
CA PRO A 759 -10.09 21.41 17.54
C PRO A 759 -9.58 22.81 17.92
N ASP A 760 -8.33 23.15 17.61
CA ASP A 760 -7.75 24.44 17.96
C ASP A 760 -8.21 25.54 16.97
N TYR A 761 -9.14 26.37 17.42
CA TYR A 761 -9.67 27.49 16.61
C TYR A 761 -8.58 28.50 16.19
N SER A 762 -7.44 28.59 16.91
CA SER A 762 -6.32 29.43 16.48
C SER A 762 -5.56 28.85 15.27
N ILE A 763 -5.59 27.52 15.10
CA ILE A 763 -5.11 26.83 13.89
C ILE A 763 -6.13 26.98 12.76
N LEU A 764 -7.42 26.71 13.01
CA LEU A 764 -8.49 26.85 12.00
C LEU A 764 -8.50 28.26 11.38
N LYS A 765 -8.22 29.30 12.18
CA LYS A 765 -8.03 30.68 11.72
C LYS A 765 -6.94 30.84 10.64
N ILE A 766 -5.83 30.11 10.72
CA ILE A 766 -4.71 30.20 9.76
C ILE A 766 -5.18 29.76 8.36
N PHE A 767 -6.06 28.76 8.30
CA PHE A 767 -6.75 28.31 7.08
C PHE A 767 -7.95 29.21 6.69
N GLY A 768 -8.12 30.38 7.31
CA GLY A 768 -9.24 31.30 7.06
C GLY A 768 -10.60 30.80 7.58
N LEU A 769 -10.61 29.86 8.52
CA LEU A 769 -11.82 29.23 9.06
C LEU A 769 -12.20 29.89 10.39
N GLY A 770 -12.96 30.99 10.31
CA GLY A 770 -13.36 31.79 11.48
C GLY A 770 -12.32 32.84 11.87
N ASP A 771 -12.44 33.38 13.09
CA ASP A 771 -11.58 34.49 13.57
C ASP A 771 -10.61 34.12 14.71
N GLY A 772 -10.64 32.85 15.13
CA GLY A 772 -9.84 32.29 16.22
C GLY A 772 -10.56 32.18 17.57
N LYS A 773 -11.85 32.51 17.66
CA LYS A 773 -12.67 32.18 18.84
C LYS A 773 -13.40 30.86 18.67
N GLU A 774 -13.62 30.16 19.78
CA GLU A 774 -14.48 28.99 19.87
C GLU A 774 -15.94 29.34 19.50
N ASP A 775 -16.43 28.77 18.41
CA ASP A 775 -17.86 28.72 18.06
C ASP A 775 -18.18 27.43 17.32
N ILE A 776 -18.71 26.46 18.07
CA ILE A 776 -19.07 25.12 17.58
C ILE A 776 -20.29 25.11 16.65
N ASN A 777 -21.02 26.25 16.53
CA ASN A 777 -22.19 26.39 15.65
C ASN A 777 -21.91 27.32 14.46
N GLY A 778 -20.66 27.76 14.29
CA GLY A 778 -20.19 28.53 13.15
C GLY A 778 -19.30 27.68 12.23
N LYS A 779 -18.86 28.28 11.12
CA LYS A 779 -18.04 27.61 10.08
C LYS A 779 -16.87 26.77 10.63
N ALA A 780 -16.20 27.24 11.67
CA ALA A 780 -15.07 26.53 12.27
C ALA A 780 -15.53 25.25 13.00
N GLY A 781 -16.68 25.29 13.68
CA GLY A 781 -17.34 24.11 14.25
C GLY A 781 -17.83 23.12 13.19
N ASP A 782 -18.40 23.61 12.08
CA ASP A 782 -18.81 22.76 10.96
C ASP A 782 -17.61 21.97 10.37
N VAL A 783 -16.49 22.66 10.10
CA VAL A 783 -15.27 22.02 9.56
C VAL A 783 -14.70 21.03 10.57
N LEU A 784 -14.63 21.40 11.86
CA LEU A 784 -14.19 20.52 12.94
C LEU A 784 -15.03 19.23 13.03
N TYR A 785 -16.36 19.36 12.96
CA TYR A 785 -17.26 18.21 12.92
C TYR A 785 -16.97 17.31 11.70
N VAL A 786 -16.75 17.91 10.53
CA VAL A 786 -16.44 17.16 9.29
C VAL A 786 -15.05 16.51 9.33
N CYS A 787 -14.04 17.04 10.04
CA CYS A 787 -12.78 16.33 10.28
C CYS A 787 -13.03 14.98 10.98
N TYR A 788 -13.74 14.99 12.12
CA TYR A 788 -14.04 13.77 12.88
C TYR A 788 -14.97 12.81 12.13
N LEU A 789 -15.97 13.34 11.43
CA LEU A 789 -16.88 12.53 10.60
C LEU A 789 -16.12 11.87 9.43
N SER A 790 -15.16 12.56 8.81
CA SER A 790 -14.31 12.00 7.75
C SER A 790 -13.43 10.87 8.28
N MET A 791 -12.80 11.05 9.44
CA MET A 791 -11.99 10.01 10.10
C MET A 791 -12.84 8.78 10.49
N ALA A 792 -14.00 8.99 11.11
CA ALA A 792 -14.91 7.89 11.48
C ALA A 792 -15.42 7.13 10.24
N ARG A 793 -15.76 7.84 9.17
CA ARG A 793 -16.13 7.24 7.88
C ARG A 793 -14.97 6.46 7.26
N ALA A 794 -13.75 7.00 7.30
CA ALA A 794 -12.55 6.33 6.79
C ALA A 794 -12.30 5.00 7.51
N GLY A 795 -12.43 4.97 8.84
CA GLY A 795 -12.28 3.74 9.63
C GLY A 795 -13.30 2.63 9.28
N ILE A 796 -14.54 2.99 8.91
CA ILE A 796 -15.54 2.03 8.42
C ILE A 796 -15.21 1.60 6.98
N ALA A 797 -14.91 2.55 6.10
CA ALA A 797 -14.58 2.28 4.70
C ALA A 797 -13.31 1.44 4.53
N ALA A 798 -12.36 1.54 5.48
CA ALA A 798 -11.11 0.78 5.47
C ALA A 798 -11.34 -0.74 5.49
N LEU A 799 -12.48 -1.23 6.00
CA LEU A 799 -12.80 -2.67 6.07
C LEU A 799 -12.75 -3.37 4.70
N GLN A 800 -12.84 -2.64 3.58
CA GLN A 800 -12.66 -3.19 2.22
C GLN A 800 -11.20 -3.58 1.89
N PHE A 801 -10.23 -3.19 2.73
CA PHE A 801 -8.80 -3.51 2.63
C PHE A 801 -8.33 -4.54 3.67
N TRP A 802 -9.25 -5.07 4.48
CA TRP A 802 -8.95 -6.12 5.47
C TRP A 802 -9.30 -7.49 4.89
N ASP A 803 -8.31 -8.35 4.71
CA ASP A 803 -8.56 -9.78 4.43
C ASP A 803 -8.80 -10.53 5.75
N PRO A 804 -10.02 -11.03 6.01
CA PRO A 804 -10.32 -11.81 7.21
C PRO A 804 -9.65 -13.19 7.22
N HIS A 805 -9.14 -13.70 6.08
CA HIS A 805 -8.49 -15.01 6.01
C HIS A 805 -7.02 -14.96 6.46
N SER A 806 -6.20 -14.13 5.82
CA SER A 806 -4.80 -13.90 6.25
C SER A 806 -4.69 -13.01 7.50
N ARG A 807 -5.77 -12.28 7.85
CA ARG A 807 -5.79 -11.26 8.91
C ARG A 807 -4.78 -10.13 8.65
N LYS A 808 -4.70 -9.70 7.40
CA LYS A 808 -3.81 -8.64 6.90
C LYS A 808 -4.63 -7.44 6.44
N TRP A 809 -4.12 -6.23 6.69
CA TRP A 809 -4.51 -5.02 5.94
C TRP A 809 -3.65 -4.94 4.67
N GLY A 810 -4.27 -4.62 3.53
CA GLY A 810 -3.59 -4.21 2.29
C GLY A 810 -3.43 -2.71 2.18
#